data_AF-A0A946QS56-F1
#
_entry.id   AF-A0A946QS56-F1
#
_cell.length_a   1.000
_cell.length_b   1.000
_cell.length_c   1.000
_cell.angle_alpha   90.00
_cell.angle_beta   90.00
_cell.angle_gamma   90.00
#
_symmetry.space_group_name_H-M   'P 1'
#
loop_
_entity.id
_entity.type
_entity.pdbx_description
1 polymer ?
#
loop_
_entity_poly.entity_id
_entity_poly.type
_entity_poly.pdbx_seq_one_letter_code
_entity_poly.pdbx_strand_id
1 'polypeptide(L)'
;MKLLFTFLAFFSAIQLFAQQNIADVRNSVGQDVTVSGIVTNGDELGLIRYFQDGTAGLAAYGSKLANVKRGDSILISGTLKDYNNLLEIDPIESVTIVSSGNKLPNPKIMTIDRIDEDFEGQLIQINNVEIENAIGTFDGNKNYNFTNGQEKGVFRTNNSSPIVGQVIPTGKINIVAICSQYSYYQNDTRSGYQLLPRTMEDFISGNLVNFTSPVEINNISKEGFILSWETDVEASSEVIFGFTSNQSSWTNFITGNSTLVNDRYFHDVNFSGLEAATIIYAKAFSVLNTDTTFSSIGVFATESNSSGEIKAYFNTPVQNSLSTGTEAMNIDNALEDTLMAYINRAEATIDFCIYNINNSGLSNMSQALIEAHNRGVKIRFITCGSTAHLGADNLLPEIPVLVSPDNSETGLMHNKFVSFDANSIDASKPWVWSGSTNLTEGQINSDANNMIFIQDQSLAKAYQIEFEEMWGSAGDQPNENTSKFGAAKTNNTPHEFIIGGNRVQLYFSPSDGTNQQIINAINTSDNDLNIETMLITRSDLAYSIKDAYERGVEVHVLTNASGGNSLTVNDILSNALPFGKYIFDNSASATLHHKLAIVDANYAASDPQVITGSHNWSNSANDRNDENTLIIHDAEIANQYFQQFAYRFAENGGDLVVSAENIEIENVKVYPNPTVEKITISSQIGIKNILLYSATGVQIKKINSCNSNQCEIDFTTFKSGLYILKIQTKNNKFNTYKIIKK
;
A
#
# COMPACT_ATOMS: atom_id res chain seq x y z
N MET A 1 -13.65 -72.59 -52.85
CA MET A 1 -13.73 -71.22 -52.31
C MET A 1 -12.75 -71.13 -51.15
N LYS A 2 -11.57 -70.52 -51.35
CA LYS A 2 -10.51 -70.36 -50.33
C LYS A 2 -10.76 -69.02 -49.61
N LEU A 3 -10.86 -69.02 -48.28
CA LEU A 3 -10.84 -67.78 -47.48
C LEU A 3 -9.41 -67.54 -46.96
N LEU A 4 -8.90 -66.35 -47.26
CA LEU A 4 -7.65 -65.78 -46.77
C LEU A 4 -7.87 -65.22 -45.36
N PHE A 5 -6.95 -65.49 -44.42
CA PHE A 5 -6.77 -64.71 -43.20
C PHE A 5 -5.61 -63.74 -43.42
N THR A 6 -5.85 -62.46 -43.21
CA THR A 6 -4.82 -61.41 -43.18
C THR A 6 -4.80 -60.83 -41.78
N PHE A 7 -3.69 -61.00 -41.06
CA PHE A 7 -3.42 -60.38 -39.76
C PHE A 7 -2.52 -59.16 -40.02
N LEU A 8 -2.99 -57.95 -39.69
CA LEU A 8 -2.18 -56.73 -39.72
C LEU A 8 -1.72 -56.42 -38.29
N ALA A 9 -0.42 -56.47 -38.04
CA ALA A 9 0.19 -56.04 -36.79
C ALA A 9 0.42 -54.52 -36.83
N PHE A 10 -0.19 -53.78 -35.91
CA PHE A 10 0.10 -52.37 -35.66
C PHE A 10 1.34 -52.30 -34.76
N PHE A 11 2.46 -51.79 -35.30
CA PHE A 11 3.60 -51.36 -34.49
C PHE A 11 3.34 -49.92 -34.03
N SER A 12 3.04 -49.74 -32.74
CA SER A 12 3.11 -48.43 -32.09
C SER A 12 4.58 -48.13 -31.79
N ALA A 13 5.16 -47.18 -32.51
CA ALA A 13 6.47 -46.62 -32.18
C ALA A 13 6.34 -45.79 -30.90
N ILE A 14 6.78 -46.34 -29.77
CA ILE A 14 6.97 -45.59 -28.54
C ILE A 14 8.26 -44.76 -28.76
N GLN A 15 8.11 -43.46 -29.03
CA GLN A 15 9.23 -42.54 -28.92
C GLN A 15 9.54 -42.37 -27.42
N LEU A 16 10.60 -43.03 -26.96
CA LEU A 16 11.21 -42.72 -25.68
C LEU A 16 11.98 -41.41 -25.86
N PHE A 17 11.45 -40.30 -25.36
CA PHE A 17 12.26 -39.09 -25.19
C PHE A 17 13.31 -39.40 -24.11
N ALA A 18 14.58 -39.45 -24.53
CA ALA A 18 15.67 -39.62 -23.59
C ALA A 18 15.76 -38.38 -22.71
N GLN A 19 15.87 -38.57 -21.40
CA GLN A 19 16.17 -37.50 -20.44
C GLN A 19 17.46 -36.79 -20.87
N GLN A 20 17.38 -35.46 -21.00
CA GLN A 20 18.54 -34.61 -21.31
C GLN A 20 19.03 -33.90 -20.05
N ASN A 21 20.30 -33.53 -20.03
CA ASN A 21 20.85 -32.68 -18.97
C ASN A 21 20.40 -31.23 -19.23
N ILE A 22 20.23 -30.45 -18.17
CA ILE A 22 19.68 -29.09 -18.28
C ILE A 22 20.57 -28.21 -19.16
N ALA A 23 21.89 -28.27 -19.00
CA ALA A 23 22.81 -27.45 -19.80
C ALA A 23 22.65 -27.64 -21.32
N ASP A 24 22.35 -28.87 -21.77
CA ASP A 24 22.21 -29.18 -23.19
C ASP A 24 20.91 -28.61 -23.78
N VAL A 25 19.83 -28.58 -23.00
CA VAL A 25 18.53 -28.11 -23.49
C VAL A 25 18.41 -26.60 -23.52
N ARG A 26 19.22 -25.85 -22.74
CA ARG A 26 19.13 -24.39 -22.64
C ARG A 26 19.22 -23.65 -23.99
N ASN A 27 19.85 -24.26 -24.99
CA ASN A 27 19.97 -23.72 -26.35
C ASN A 27 18.82 -24.10 -27.30
N SER A 28 17.75 -24.70 -26.80
CA SER A 28 16.66 -25.31 -27.61
C SER A 28 15.33 -24.55 -27.51
N VAL A 29 15.36 -23.22 -27.44
CA VAL A 29 14.15 -22.38 -27.34
C VAL A 29 13.16 -22.72 -28.47
N GLY A 30 11.89 -22.90 -28.11
CA GLY A 30 10.80 -23.31 -28.98
C GLY A 30 10.68 -24.82 -29.21
N GLN A 31 11.56 -25.65 -28.64
CA GLN A 31 11.47 -27.11 -28.71
C GLN A 31 10.83 -27.69 -27.43
N ASP A 32 10.21 -28.86 -27.56
CA ASP A 32 9.80 -29.65 -26.41
C ASP A 32 11.01 -30.35 -25.82
N VAL A 33 11.21 -30.17 -24.51
CA VAL A 33 12.35 -30.70 -23.76
C VAL A 33 11.85 -31.61 -22.66
N THR A 34 12.65 -32.61 -22.29
CA THR A 34 12.39 -33.47 -21.12
C THR A 34 13.63 -33.53 -20.24
N VAL A 35 13.54 -32.92 -19.06
CA VAL A 35 14.66 -32.75 -18.13
C VAL A 35 14.27 -33.16 -16.72
N SER A 36 15.28 -33.40 -15.88
CA SER A 36 15.08 -33.67 -14.45
C SER A 36 16.04 -32.83 -13.62
N GLY A 37 15.62 -32.47 -12.41
CA GLY A 37 16.46 -31.77 -11.44
C GLY A 37 15.77 -31.66 -10.09
N ILE A 38 16.50 -31.16 -9.11
CA ILE A 38 16.01 -30.91 -7.76
C ILE A 38 15.45 -29.49 -7.70
N VAL A 39 14.22 -29.35 -7.25
CA VAL A 39 13.50 -28.09 -7.08
C VAL A 39 14.08 -27.29 -5.91
N THR A 40 14.41 -26.02 -6.12
CA THR A 40 15.14 -25.18 -5.17
C THR A 40 14.30 -24.12 -4.45
N ASN A 41 13.08 -23.84 -4.92
CA ASN A 41 12.07 -23.00 -4.25
C ASN A 41 10.73 -23.74 -4.03
N GLY A 42 9.87 -23.17 -3.19
CA GLY A 42 8.47 -23.55 -3.03
C GLY A 42 7.50 -22.46 -3.49
N ASP A 43 6.34 -22.44 -2.84
CA ASP A 43 5.23 -21.50 -3.12
C ASP A 43 5.57 -20.04 -2.83
N GLU A 44 6.68 -19.75 -2.13
CA GLU A 44 7.12 -18.39 -1.82
C GLU A 44 7.30 -17.51 -3.07
N LEU A 45 7.59 -18.10 -4.24
CA LEU A 45 7.74 -17.41 -5.52
C LEU A 45 6.49 -17.53 -6.43
N GLY A 46 5.38 -18.06 -5.92
CA GLY A 46 4.13 -18.24 -6.67
C GLY A 46 4.10 -19.54 -7.50
N LEU A 47 3.61 -19.46 -8.75
CA LEU A 47 3.38 -20.62 -9.63
C LEU A 47 4.64 -21.12 -10.36
N ILE A 48 5.79 -20.49 -10.12
CA ILE A 48 7.05 -20.87 -10.74
C ILE A 48 7.85 -21.84 -9.85
N ARG A 49 8.56 -22.77 -10.48
CA ARG A 49 9.56 -23.62 -9.83
C ARG A 49 10.87 -23.55 -10.58
N TYR A 50 11.92 -23.20 -9.86
CA TYR A 50 13.31 -23.35 -10.25
C TYR A 50 13.81 -24.72 -9.81
N PHE A 51 14.55 -25.37 -10.69
CA PHE A 51 15.16 -26.65 -10.41
C PHE A 51 16.49 -26.75 -11.14
N GLN A 52 17.41 -27.55 -10.60
CA GLN A 52 18.73 -27.70 -11.18
C GLN A 52 19.23 -29.14 -11.06
N ASP A 53 20.06 -29.53 -12.03
CA ASP A 53 20.81 -30.78 -12.01
C ASP A 53 22.30 -30.51 -11.72
N GLY A 54 23.17 -31.49 -11.97
CA GLY A 54 24.61 -31.32 -11.82
C GLY A 54 25.26 -30.37 -12.85
N THR A 55 24.52 -29.91 -13.85
CA THR A 55 25.02 -29.16 -15.00
C THR A 55 24.56 -27.70 -15.00
N ALA A 56 23.26 -27.42 -14.86
CA ALA A 56 22.68 -26.07 -14.95
C ALA A 56 21.34 -25.97 -14.20
N GLY A 57 20.77 -24.77 -14.15
CA GLY A 57 19.44 -24.49 -13.62
C GLY A 57 18.42 -24.17 -14.72
N LEU A 58 17.14 -24.32 -14.41
CA LEU A 58 16.03 -23.95 -15.29
C LEU A 58 14.78 -23.62 -14.47
N ALA A 59 13.90 -22.79 -15.05
CA ALA A 59 12.59 -22.52 -14.49
C ALA A 59 11.48 -23.32 -15.21
N ALA A 60 10.37 -23.55 -14.52
CA ALA A 60 9.12 -24.01 -15.12
C ALA A 60 7.96 -23.22 -14.50
N TYR A 61 7.01 -22.82 -15.33
CA TYR A 61 5.88 -22.00 -14.92
C TYR A 61 4.55 -22.69 -15.25
N GLY A 62 3.63 -22.72 -14.28
CA GLY A 62 2.25 -23.11 -14.54
C GLY A 62 1.56 -23.88 -13.41
N SER A 63 0.23 -23.92 -13.46
CA SER A 63 -0.62 -24.52 -12.41
C SER A 63 -0.41 -26.02 -12.18
N LYS A 64 0.17 -26.74 -13.14
CA LYS A 64 0.56 -28.16 -12.97
C LYS A 64 1.62 -28.37 -11.88
N LEU A 65 2.33 -27.32 -11.46
CA LEU A 65 3.33 -27.34 -10.41
C LEU A 65 2.77 -27.17 -9.00
N ALA A 66 1.45 -26.99 -8.84
CA ALA A 66 0.83 -26.68 -7.54
C ALA A 66 1.16 -27.67 -6.42
N ASN A 67 1.50 -28.93 -6.74
CA ASN A 67 1.87 -29.95 -5.75
C ASN A 67 3.39 -30.19 -5.61
N VAL A 68 4.22 -29.49 -6.40
CA VAL A 68 5.68 -29.64 -6.41
C VAL A 68 6.28 -28.78 -5.30
N LYS A 69 7.11 -29.38 -4.45
CA LYS A 69 7.71 -28.77 -3.27
C LYS A 69 9.22 -28.61 -3.42
N ARG A 70 9.79 -27.68 -2.66
CA ARG A 70 11.24 -27.53 -2.50
C ARG A 70 11.86 -28.85 -2.04
N GLY A 71 12.92 -29.28 -2.71
CA GLY A 71 13.59 -30.57 -2.47
C GLY A 71 12.97 -31.76 -3.21
N ASP A 72 11.88 -31.58 -3.97
CA ASP A 72 11.42 -32.62 -4.89
C ASP A 72 12.38 -32.75 -6.07
N SER A 73 12.68 -33.99 -6.46
CA SER A 73 13.31 -34.30 -7.74
C SER A 73 12.19 -34.53 -8.74
N ILE A 74 12.12 -33.73 -9.79
CA ILE A 74 11.06 -33.82 -10.80
C ILE A 74 11.58 -34.31 -12.14
N LEU A 75 10.74 -34.99 -12.92
CA LEU A 75 10.93 -35.20 -14.35
C LEU A 75 9.82 -34.40 -15.05
N ILE A 76 10.21 -33.44 -15.87
CA ILE A 76 9.30 -32.47 -16.47
C ILE A 76 9.49 -32.43 -17.98
N SER A 77 8.36 -32.40 -18.70
CA SER A 77 8.30 -32.25 -20.16
C SER A 77 7.42 -31.08 -20.52
N GLY A 78 7.83 -30.30 -21.51
CA GLY A 78 7.07 -29.18 -22.05
C GLY A 78 7.91 -28.35 -23.01
N THR A 79 7.34 -27.26 -23.51
CA THR A 79 8.01 -26.38 -24.46
C THR A 79 8.93 -25.40 -23.73
N LEU A 80 10.19 -25.32 -24.15
CA LEU A 80 11.14 -24.33 -23.67
C LEU A 80 10.85 -22.98 -24.34
N LYS A 81 10.71 -21.91 -23.57
CA LYS A 81 10.51 -20.55 -24.08
C LYS A 81 11.36 -19.54 -23.31
N ASP A 82 11.54 -18.39 -23.93
CA ASP A 82 12.07 -17.19 -23.28
C ASP A 82 10.88 -16.27 -22.95
N TYR A 83 10.71 -15.94 -21.66
CA TYR A 83 9.67 -15.04 -21.20
C TYR A 83 10.25 -13.90 -20.39
N ASN A 84 10.25 -12.69 -20.96
CA ASN A 84 10.93 -11.53 -20.40
C ASN A 84 12.41 -11.82 -20.07
N ASN A 85 13.07 -12.60 -20.94
CA ASN A 85 14.46 -13.07 -20.82
C ASN A 85 14.69 -14.10 -19.72
N LEU A 86 13.63 -14.61 -19.06
CA LEU A 86 13.73 -15.81 -18.24
C LEU A 86 13.56 -17.05 -19.12
N LEU A 87 14.54 -17.94 -19.10
CA LEU A 87 14.43 -19.23 -19.78
C LEU A 87 13.60 -20.23 -18.95
N GLU A 88 12.42 -20.57 -19.44
CA GLU A 88 11.46 -21.40 -18.70
C GLU A 88 10.71 -22.44 -19.56
N ILE A 89 10.25 -23.52 -18.92
CA ILE A 89 9.32 -24.49 -19.51
C ILE A 89 7.89 -24.01 -19.28
N ASP A 90 7.19 -23.64 -20.35
CA ASP A 90 5.75 -23.33 -20.39
C ASP A 90 5.25 -23.29 -21.86
N PRO A 91 4.17 -24.00 -22.22
CA PRO A 91 3.33 -24.84 -21.36
C PRO A 91 4.00 -26.13 -20.91
N ILE A 92 3.73 -26.49 -19.66
CA ILE A 92 4.12 -27.79 -19.10
C ILE A 92 3.20 -28.87 -19.69
N GLU A 93 3.76 -29.85 -20.40
CA GLU A 93 3.03 -31.01 -20.91
C GLU A 93 2.79 -32.02 -19.79
N SER A 94 3.85 -32.43 -19.10
CA SER A 94 3.79 -33.37 -17.98
C SER A 94 4.83 -33.06 -16.90
N VAL A 95 4.51 -33.36 -15.65
CA VAL A 95 5.43 -33.28 -14.52
C VAL A 95 5.21 -34.49 -13.63
N THR A 96 6.29 -35.17 -13.26
CA THR A 96 6.30 -36.32 -12.35
C THR A 96 7.27 -36.05 -11.22
N ILE A 97 6.82 -36.18 -9.97
CA ILE A 97 7.70 -36.17 -8.80
C ILE A 97 8.36 -37.56 -8.69
N VAL A 98 9.67 -37.60 -8.90
CA VAL A 98 10.49 -38.83 -8.87
C VAL A 98 10.81 -39.22 -7.42
N SER A 99 11.16 -38.23 -6.60
CA SER A 99 11.41 -38.39 -5.17
C SER A 99 11.17 -37.06 -4.44
N SER A 100 10.93 -37.11 -3.14
CA SER A 100 10.67 -35.93 -2.29
C SER A 100 11.64 -35.83 -1.12
N GLY A 101 11.84 -34.61 -0.61
CA GLY A 101 12.69 -34.35 0.56
C GLY A 101 14.18 -34.55 0.32
N ASN A 102 14.64 -34.41 -0.93
CA ASN A 102 16.05 -34.51 -1.27
C ASN A 102 16.82 -33.32 -0.69
N LYS A 103 18.11 -33.54 -0.38
CA LYS A 103 19.00 -32.44 0.01
C LYS A 103 19.11 -31.45 -1.16
N LEU A 104 18.99 -30.16 -0.86
CA LEU A 104 19.15 -29.11 -1.86
C LEU A 104 20.60 -29.09 -2.40
N PRO A 105 20.79 -28.73 -3.67
CA PRO A 105 22.09 -28.40 -4.23
C PRO A 105 22.79 -27.35 -3.37
N ASN A 106 24.10 -27.50 -3.14
CA ASN A 106 24.86 -26.47 -2.46
C ASN A 106 24.89 -25.21 -3.34
N PRO A 107 24.72 -24.00 -2.77
CA PRO A 107 24.80 -22.77 -3.55
C PRO A 107 26.20 -22.59 -4.13
N LYS A 108 26.28 -22.07 -5.37
CA LYS A 108 27.56 -21.68 -5.96
C LYS A 108 27.97 -20.31 -5.42
N ILE A 109 29.14 -20.23 -4.78
CA ILE A 109 29.68 -18.97 -4.26
C ILE A 109 30.27 -18.16 -5.42
N MET A 110 29.90 -16.88 -5.51
CA MET A 110 30.39 -15.98 -6.55
C MET A 110 30.35 -14.51 -6.14
N THR A 111 30.86 -13.65 -7.03
CA THR A 111 30.85 -12.19 -6.93
C THR A 111 29.67 -11.59 -7.70
N ILE A 112 29.37 -10.30 -7.46
CA ILE A 112 28.18 -9.63 -8.00
C ILE A 112 28.23 -9.55 -9.54
N ASP A 113 29.41 -9.34 -10.11
CA ASP A 113 29.65 -9.32 -11.57
C ASP A 113 29.37 -10.65 -12.28
N ARG A 114 29.17 -11.73 -11.53
CA ARG A 114 28.85 -13.06 -12.06
C ARG A 114 27.38 -13.44 -11.91
N ILE A 115 26.52 -12.50 -11.51
CA ILE A 115 25.07 -12.67 -11.59
C ILE A 115 24.68 -12.47 -13.07
N ASP A 116 24.77 -13.56 -13.83
CA ASP A 116 24.68 -13.58 -15.29
C ASP A 116 23.97 -14.84 -15.81
N GLU A 117 23.85 -14.94 -17.14
CA GLU A 117 23.19 -16.03 -17.86
C GLU A 117 23.75 -17.43 -17.54
N ASP A 118 25.04 -17.55 -17.22
CA ASP A 118 25.68 -18.84 -16.98
C ASP A 118 25.12 -19.52 -15.72
N PHE A 119 24.49 -18.74 -14.83
CA PHE A 119 23.97 -19.18 -13.54
C PHE A 119 22.46 -19.01 -13.39
N GLU A 120 21.77 -18.55 -14.43
CA GLU A 120 20.33 -18.40 -14.43
C GLU A 120 19.62 -19.73 -14.03
N GLY A 121 18.67 -19.62 -13.11
CA GLY A 121 17.93 -20.72 -12.51
C GLY A 121 18.70 -21.52 -11.45
N GLN A 122 19.95 -21.16 -11.12
CA GLN A 122 20.73 -21.84 -10.09
C GLN A 122 20.67 -21.15 -8.73
N LEU A 123 20.81 -21.94 -7.67
CA LEU A 123 21.08 -21.43 -6.33
C LEU A 123 22.53 -20.95 -6.21
N ILE A 124 22.70 -19.69 -5.84
CA ILE A 124 23.99 -19.02 -5.70
C ILE A 124 24.12 -18.35 -4.33
N GLN A 125 25.35 -18.00 -3.95
CA GLN A 125 25.65 -17.27 -2.72
C GLN A 125 26.60 -16.12 -2.99
N ILE A 126 26.20 -14.91 -2.59
CA ILE A 126 27.04 -13.71 -2.59
C ILE A 126 27.43 -13.40 -1.16
N ASN A 127 28.72 -13.25 -0.90
CA ASN A 127 29.25 -13.05 0.44
C ASN A 127 29.52 -11.58 0.75
N ASN A 128 29.38 -11.21 2.02
CA ASN A 128 29.89 -9.96 2.60
C ASN A 128 29.37 -8.71 1.88
N VAL A 129 28.04 -8.65 1.72
CA VAL A 129 27.31 -7.53 1.12
C VAL A 129 26.44 -6.82 2.14
N GLU A 130 26.05 -5.59 1.86
CA GLU A 130 25.13 -4.79 2.65
C GLU A 130 23.92 -4.44 1.79
N ILE A 131 22.72 -4.45 2.37
CA ILE A 131 21.50 -3.99 1.69
C ILE A 131 21.48 -2.46 1.75
N GLU A 132 21.33 -1.79 0.61
CA GLU A 132 21.25 -0.33 0.56
C GLU A 132 19.92 0.14 1.17
N ASN A 133 19.95 1.22 1.97
CA ASN A 133 18.77 1.78 2.64
C ASN A 133 17.97 0.75 3.44
N ALA A 134 18.65 -0.07 4.25
CA ALA A 134 18.07 -1.13 5.09
C ALA A 134 17.20 -0.60 6.25
N ILE A 135 16.16 0.16 5.94
CA ILE A 135 15.24 0.78 6.90
C ILE A 135 13.93 -0.01 6.91
N GLY A 136 13.42 -0.32 8.10
CA GLY A 136 12.12 -0.97 8.26
C GLY A 136 12.15 -2.46 7.91
N THR A 137 11.11 -2.91 7.20
CA THR A 137 10.87 -4.30 6.83
C THR A 137 10.85 -4.48 5.32
N PHE A 138 10.98 -5.73 4.85
CA PHE A 138 10.81 -6.05 3.44
C PHE A 138 9.36 -5.87 2.96
N ASP A 139 9.18 -5.27 1.80
CA ASP A 139 7.89 -5.06 1.14
C ASP A 139 7.67 -6.17 0.10
N GLY A 140 6.41 -6.42 -0.24
CA GLY A 140 6.04 -7.28 -1.37
C GLY A 140 6.29 -6.61 -2.73
N ASN A 141 6.66 -7.42 -3.72
CA ASN A 141 6.87 -7.00 -5.11
C ASN A 141 7.93 -5.90 -5.30
N LYS A 142 8.94 -5.83 -4.42
CA LYS A 142 9.94 -4.77 -4.41
C LYS A 142 11.33 -5.28 -4.75
N ASN A 143 12.09 -4.43 -5.43
CA ASN A 143 13.51 -4.65 -5.70
C ASN A 143 14.34 -3.93 -4.64
N TYR A 144 15.36 -4.62 -4.15
CA TYR A 144 16.31 -4.12 -3.17
C TYR A 144 17.72 -4.18 -3.75
N ASN A 145 18.42 -3.05 -3.65
CA ASN A 145 19.83 -2.99 -4.02
C ASN A 145 20.69 -3.52 -2.87
N PHE A 146 21.75 -4.23 -3.21
CA PHE A 146 22.79 -4.62 -2.27
C PHE A 146 24.16 -4.38 -2.88
N THR A 147 25.17 -4.16 -2.04
CA THR A 147 26.52 -3.79 -2.49
C THR A 147 27.61 -4.41 -1.64
N ASN A 148 28.77 -4.66 -2.26
CA ASN A 148 30.02 -4.95 -1.54
C ASN A 148 30.88 -3.68 -1.34
N GLY A 149 30.33 -2.50 -1.64
CA GLY A 149 31.01 -1.20 -1.64
C GLY A 149 31.65 -0.81 -2.98
N GLN A 150 31.71 -1.71 -3.95
CA GLN A 150 32.26 -1.46 -5.30
C GLN A 150 31.24 -1.76 -6.40
N GLU A 151 30.53 -2.87 -6.27
CA GLU A 151 29.54 -3.37 -7.21
C GLU A 151 28.16 -3.36 -6.57
N LYS A 152 27.12 -3.28 -7.41
CA LYS A 152 25.72 -3.32 -6.97
C LYS A 152 25.01 -4.49 -7.63
N GLY A 153 24.24 -5.22 -6.84
CA GLY A 153 23.29 -6.22 -7.31
C GLY A 153 21.88 -5.86 -6.88
N VAL A 154 20.91 -6.55 -7.46
CA VAL A 154 19.50 -6.40 -7.11
C VAL A 154 18.94 -7.76 -6.69
N PHE A 155 18.14 -7.78 -5.64
CA PHE A 155 17.25 -8.91 -5.35
C PHE A 155 15.81 -8.44 -5.30
N ARG A 156 14.88 -9.38 -5.49
CA ARG A 156 13.45 -9.09 -5.49
C ARG A 156 12.71 -9.94 -4.48
N THR A 157 11.82 -9.31 -3.72
CA THR A 157 10.83 -9.96 -2.87
C THR A 157 9.49 -9.99 -3.60
N ASN A 158 8.89 -11.18 -3.72
CA ASN A 158 7.53 -11.32 -4.25
C ASN A 158 6.50 -11.15 -3.14
N ASN A 159 5.27 -10.75 -3.49
CA ASN A 159 4.21 -10.53 -2.49
C ASN A 159 3.89 -11.78 -1.63
N SER A 160 4.01 -12.97 -2.20
CA SER A 160 3.79 -14.24 -1.50
C SER A 160 4.99 -14.69 -0.64
N SER A 161 6.10 -13.95 -0.66
CA SER A 161 7.31 -14.36 0.03
C SER A 161 7.13 -14.23 1.54
N PRO A 162 7.55 -15.23 2.34
CA PRO A 162 7.55 -15.13 3.80
C PRO A 162 8.59 -14.12 4.34
N ILE A 163 9.40 -13.53 3.45
CA ILE A 163 10.33 -12.44 3.76
C ILE A 163 9.57 -11.13 3.94
N VAL A 164 8.41 -10.94 3.29
CA VAL A 164 7.62 -9.71 3.41
C VAL A 164 7.21 -9.49 4.88
N GLY A 165 7.39 -8.26 5.37
CA GLY A 165 7.18 -7.86 6.76
C GLY A 165 8.31 -8.24 7.72
N GLN A 166 9.35 -8.95 7.27
CA GLN A 166 10.53 -9.23 8.09
C GLN A 166 11.51 -8.06 8.08
N VAL A 167 12.25 -7.86 9.18
CA VAL A 167 13.24 -6.78 9.30
C VAL A 167 14.34 -6.93 8.26
N ILE A 168 14.70 -5.82 7.61
CA ILE A 168 15.81 -5.79 6.68
C ILE A 168 17.12 -5.91 7.48
N PRO A 169 17.95 -6.95 7.25
CA PRO A 169 19.21 -7.08 7.97
C PRO A 169 20.12 -5.88 7.73
N THR A 170 20.73 -5.38 8.79
CA THR A 170 21.73 -4.31 8.74
C THR A 170 23.15 -4.88 8.84
N GLY A 171 24.12 -4.15 8.32
CA GLY A 171 25.51 -4.59 8.28
C GLY A 171 25.77 -5.67 7.23
N LYS A 172 26.91 -6.36 7.36
CA LYS A 172 27.38 -7.31 6.34
C LYS A 172 26.75 -8.67 6.50
N ILE A 173 26.15 -9.15 5.42
CA ILE A 173 25.48 -10.45 5.32
C ILE A 173 26.00 -11.25 4.13
N ASN A 174 25.73 -12.55 4.13
CA ASN A 174 25.78 -13.36 2.92
C ASN A 174 24.35 -13.60 2.43
N ILE A 175 24.12 -13.50 1.12
CA ILE A 175 22.81 -13.74 0.50
C ILE A 175 22.88 -15.04 -0.28
N VAL A 176 22.03 -16.01 0.07
CA VAL A 176 21.78 -17.23 -0.72
C VAL A 176 20.49 -17.02 -1.50
N ALA A 177 20.51 -17.15 -2.82
CA ALA A 177 19.32 -16.88 -3.62
C ALA A 177 19.35 -17.62 -4.95
N ILE A 178 18.20 -17.68 -5.61
CA ILE A 178 18.12 -18.16 -7.00
C ILE A 178 18.51 -16.99 -7.92
N CYS A 179 19.45 -17.23 -8.83
CA CYS A 179 19.76 -16.29 -9.91
C CYS A 179 18.63 -16.35 -10.95
N SER A 180 17.99 -15.22 -11.22
CA SER A 180 16.87 -15.09 -12.15
C SER A 180 17.08 -13.87 -13.05
N GLN A 181 16.23 -13.73 -14.07
CA GLN A 181 16.23 -12.59 -14.96
C GLN A 181 14.80 -12.07 -15.17
N TYR A 182 14.68 -10.75 -15.30
CA TYR A 182 13.46 -10.11 -15.77
C TYR A 182 13.83 -8.81 -16.48
N SER A 183 13.60 -8.76 -17.79
CA SER A 183 13.80 -7.55 -18.59
C SER A 183 12.65 -7.39 -19.59
N TYR A 184 12.18 -6.15 -19.72
CA TYR A 184 11.16 -5.78 -20.71
C TYR A 184 11.76 -5.65 -22.13
N TYR A 185 13.09 -5.66 -22.27
CA TYR A 185 13.77 -5.61 -23.55
C TYR A 185 13.91 -7.02 -24.12
N GLN A 186 13.45 -7.25 -25.35
CA GLN A 186 13.52 -8.59 -25.96
C GLN A 186 14.96 -9.02 -26.24
N ASN A 187 15.32 -10.24 -25.85
CA ASN A 187 16.66 -10.87 -26.02
C ASN A 187 17.80 -10.13 -25.31
N ASP A 188 17.49 -9.48 -24.20
CA ASP A 188 18.47 -8.89 -23.30
C ASP A 188 19.17 -9.99 -22.50
N THR A 189 20.42 -10.29 -22.87
CA THR A 189 21.27 -11.30 -22.20
C THR A 189 22.30 -10.65 -21.27
N ARG A 190 22.17 -9.36 -21.00
CA ARG A 190 23.21 -8.57 -20.31
C ARG A 190 22.69 -7.77 -19.12
N SER A 191 21.37 -7.58 -19.01
CA SER A 191 20.77 -6.77 -17.95
C SER A 191 19.51 -7.43 -17.40
N GLY A 192 18.95 -6.89 -16.30
CA GLY A 192 17.75 -7.42 -15.68
C GLY A 192 17.96 -8.69 -14.84
N TYR A 193 19.20 -9.10 -14.59
CA TYR A 193 19.48 -10.16 -13.63
C TYR A 193 19.19 -9.71 -12.20
N GLN A 194 18.56 -10.59 -11.44
CA GLN A 194 18.14 -10.36 -10.07
C GLN A 194 18.24 -11.64 -9.26
N LEU A 195 18.47 -11.49 -7.96
CA LEU A 195 18.39 -12.59 -7.02
C LEU A 195 16.96 -12.75 -6.50
N LEU A 196 16.54 -14.00 -6.29
CA LEU A 196 15.27 -14.36 -5.65
C LEU A 196 15.55 -15.13 -4.35
N PRO A 197 15.69 -14.45 -3.20
CA PRO A 197 15.75 -15.08 -1.89
C PRO A 197 14.43 -15.76 -1.55
N ARG A 198 14.48 -16.85 -0.80
CA ARG A 198 13.31 -17.71 -0.55
C ARG A 198 12.71 -17.46 0.83
N THR A 199 13.56 -17.34 1.84
CA THR A 199 13.17 -17.18 3.26
C THR A 199 14.19 -16.32 3.99
N MET A 200 13.92 -15.89 5.23
CA MET A 200 14.92 -15.14 6.01
C MET A 200 16.23 -15.93 6.28
N GLU A 201 16.19 -17.26 6.26
CA GLU A 201 17.40 -18.11 6.35
C GLU A 201 18.41 -17.90 5.21
N ASP A 202 17.98 -17.30 4.11
CA ASP A 202 18.83 -16.97 2.97
C ASP A 202 19.68 -15.70 3.21
N PHE A 203 19.38 -14.91 4.26
CA PHE A 203 20.18 -13.77 4.69
C PHE A 203 20.99 -14.15 5.93
N ILE A 204 22.24 -14.54 5.72
CA ILE A 204 23.09 -15.09 6.78
C ILE A 204 23.94 -13.95 7.37
N SER A 205 23.58 -13.51 8.57
CA SER A 205 24.36 -12.54 9.34
C SER A 205 25.60 -13.19 9.97
N GLY A 206 26.72 -12.45 9.95
CA GLY A 206 27.92 -12.79 10.71
C GLY A 206 27.94 -12.22 12.13
N ASN A 207 26.94 -11.40 12.49
CA ASN A 207 26.88 -10.71 13.77
C ASN A 207 26.40 -11.68 14.87
N LEU A 208 26.92 -11.49 16.08
CA LEU A 208 26.50 -12.18 17.30
C LEU A 208 25.18 -11.63 17.85
N VAL A 209 24.81 -10.41 17.47
CA VAL A 209 23.54 -9.74 17.81
C VAL A 209 22.90 -9.15 16.55
N ASN A 210 21.60 -9.35 16.38
CA ASN A 210 20.83 -8.88 15.24
C ASN A 210 19.54 -8.18 15.69
N PHE A 211 19.17 -7.13 14.96
CA PHE A 211 17.85 -6.51 15.13
C PHE A 211 16.76 -7.46 14.63
N THR A 212 15.71 -7.62 15.42
CA THR A 212 14.51 -8.40 15.09
C THR A 212 13.25 -7.55 14.96
N SER A 213 13.38 -6.24 15.19
CA SER A 213 12.40 -5.20 14.85
C SER A 213 13.11 -3.98 14.26
N PRO A 214 12.43 -3.14 13.47
CA PRO A 214 12.87 -1.77 13.21
C PRO A 214 12.96 -0.96 14.52
N VAL A 215 13.62 0.20 14.46
CA VAL A 215 13.55 1.18 15.55
C VAL A 215 12.25 1.95 15.41
N GLU A 216 11.42 1.87 16.45
CA GLU A 216 10.11 2.52 16.51
C GLU A 216 10.13 3.68 17.50
N ILE A 217 9.33 4.71 17.23
CA ILE A 217 9.12 5.84 18.14
C ILE A 217 7.78 5.68 18.86
N ASN A 218 7.79 5.91 20.16
CA ASN A 218 6.64 5.79 21.05
C ASN A 218 6.59 6.98 22.02
N ASN A 219 5.44 7.19 22.67
CA ASN A 219 5.25 8.20 23.71
C ASN A 219 5.74 9.60 23.31
N ILE A 220 5.44 10.03 22.07
CA ILE A 220 5.80 11.35 21.58
C ILE A 220 5.14 12.42 22.45
N SER A 221 5.94 13.38 22.87
CA SER A 221 5.53 14.57 23.61
C SER A 221 6.33 15.77 23.12
N LYS A 222 5.99 16.94 23.63
CA LYS A 222 6.71 18.19 23.33
C LYS A 222 8.15 18.19 23.82
N GLU A 223 8.45 17.43 24.88
CA GLU A 223 9.76 17.44 25.55
C GLU A 223 10.60 16.19 25.28
N GLY A 224 10.07 15.23 24.51
CA GLY A 224 10.68 13.91 24.44
C GLY A 224 9.84 12.84 23.76
N PHE A 225 10.43 11.67 23.62
CA PHE A 225 9.82 10.45 23.10
C PHE A 225 10.66 9.24 23.53
N ILE A 226 10.17 8.03 23.30
CA ILE A 226 10.90 6.79 23.53
C ILE A 226 11.23 6.15 22.18
N LEU A 227 12.48 5.75 21.97
CA LEU A 227 12.84 4.85 20.88
C LEU A 227 12.91 3.42 21.40
N SER A 228 12.30 2.48 20.68
CA SER A 228 12.24 1.07 21.05
C SER A 228 12.65 0.16 19.89
N TRP A 229 13.28 -0.97 20.21
CA TRP A 229 13.61 -2.01 19.23
C TRP A 229 13.79 -3.38 19.90
N GLU A 230 13.89 -4.44 19.10
CA GLU A 230 14.12 -5.80 19.57
C GLU A 230 15.40 -6.40 18.98
N THR A 231 16.04 -7.29 19.75
CA THR A 231 17.14 -8.13 19.30
C THR A 231 16.94 -9.61 19.62
N ASP A 232 17.68 -10.45 18.90
CA ASP A 232 17.66 -11.92 19.03
C ASP A 232 18.36 -12.45 20.30
N VAL A 233 19.22 -11.63 20.92
CA VAL A 233 20.01 -11.99 22.11
C VAL A 233 20.12 -10.79 23.06
N GLU A 234 20.37 -11.05 24.35
CA GLU A 234 20.58 -9.96 25.31
C GLU A 234 21.78 -9.10 24.90
N ALA A 235 21.55 -7.79 24.77
CA ALA A 235 22.58 -6.84 24.38
C ALA A 235 22.33 -5.48 25.03
N SER A 236 23.30 -4.59 24.88
CA SER A 236 23.16 -3.22 25.36
C SER A 236 22.13 -2.41 24.54
N SER A 237 21.66 -1.29 25.11
CA SER A 237 20.64 -0.43 24.51
C SER A 237 21.15 0.98 24.39
N GLU A 238 21.56 1.39 23.18
CA GLU A 238 22.18 2.68 22.95
C GLU A 238 21.64 3.40 21.73
N VAL A 239 21.65 4.73 21.78
CA VAL A 239 21.38 5.58 20.62
C VAL A 239 22.43 6.68 20.51
N ILE A 240 23.03 6.82 19.33
CA ILE A 240 23.81 8.00 18.93
C ILE A 240 22.93 8.89 18.04
N PHE A 241 22.97 10.21 18.25
CA PHE A 241 22.08 11.12 17.53
C PHE A 241 22.64 12.54 17.33
N GLY A 242 22.00 13.27 16.44
CA GLY A 242 22.21 14.70 16.22
C GLY A 242 20.99 15.41 15.65
N PHE A 243 21.09 16.74 15.51
CA PHE A 243 20.00 17.62 15.05
C PHE A 243 20.11 17.98 13.56
N THR A 244 21.05 17.36 12.85
CA THR A 244 21.20 17.51 11.40
C THR A 244 21.50 16.14 10.80
N SER A 245 21.22 15.97 9.50
CA SER A 245 21.54 14.75 8.76
C SER A 245 23.05 14.48 8.66
N ASN A 246 23.91 15.45 8.96
CA ASN A 246 25.36 15.29 8.91
C ASN A 246 25.88 14.52 10.14
N GLN A 247 26.01 13.20 10.00
CA GLN A 247 26.52 12.27 11.03
C GLN A 247 27.87 12.66 11.63
N SER A 248 28.75 13.32 10.88
CA SER A 248 30.07 13.72 11.41
C SER A 248 29.97 14.75 12.54
N SER A 249 28.81 15.40 12.69
CA SER A 249 28.51 16.36 13.76
C SER A 249 27.90 15.72 15.01
N TRP A 250 27.53 14.44 14.96
CA TRP A 250 26.82 13.78 16.05
C TRP A 250 27.76 13.50 17.21
N THR A 251 27.44 14.07 18.36
CA THR A 251 28.22 13.92 19.60
C THR A 251 27.36 13.49 20.79
N ASN A 252 26.03 13.41 20.60
CA ASN A 252 25.11 13.06 21.66
C ASN A 252 24.88 11.55 21.71
N PHE A 253 24.71 11.05 22.92
CA PHE A 253 24.60 9.62 23.21
C PHE A 253 23.69 9.39 24.40
N ILE A 254 22.76 8.44 24.29
CA ILE A 254 21.86 8.04 25.38
C ILE A 254 21.85 6.51 25.49
N THR A 255 21.87 6.02 26.73
CA THR A 255 21.71 4.61 27.07
C THR A 255 20.31 4.34 27.58
N GLY A 256 19.84 3.12 27.39
CA GLY A 256 18.51 2.69 27.80
C GLY A 256 18.50 1.36 28.53
N ASN A 257 17.34 0.70 28.50
CA ASN A 257 17.12 -0.57 29.19
C ASN A 257 16.85 -1.69 28.20
N SER A 258 17.23 -2.91 28.58
CA SER A 258 16.84 -4.14 27.89
C SER A 258 16.01 -5.02 28.82
N THR A 259 14.95 -5.62 28.28
CA THR A 259 14.05 -6.53 29.00
C THR A 259 13.66 -7.71 28.12
N LEU A 260 13.56 -8.91 28.71
CA LEU A 260 13.13 -10.11 27.99
C LEU A 260 11.60 -10.21 27.99
N VAL A 261 10.99 -10.22 26.80
CA VAL A 261 9.55 -10.36 26.60
C VAL A 261 9.30 -11.39 25.48
N ASN A 262 8.55 -12.46 25.76
CA ASN A 262 8.19 -13.49 24.76
C ASN A 262 9.39 -14.04 23.95
N ASP A 263 10.48 -14.39 24.64
CA ASP A 263 11.73 -14.89 24.03
C ASP A 263 12.44 -13.90 23.09
N ARG A 264 12.13 -12.60 23.18
CA ARG A 264 12.85 -11.50 22.50
C ARG A 264 13.34 -10.46 23.49
N TYR A 265 14.47 -9.84 23.18
CA TYR A 265 15.04 -8.79 24.01
C TYR A 265 14.56 -7.44 23.50
N PHE A 266 13.67 -6.81 24.27
CA PHE A 266 13.12 -5.50 24.01
C PHE A 266 14.00 -4.42 24.63
N HIS A 267 14.32 -3.40 23.83
CA HIS A 267 15.17 -2.28 24.19
C HIS A 267 14.35 -0.98 24.17
N ASP A 268 14.55 -0.11 25.15
CA ASP A 268 13.99 1.24 25.16
C ASP A 268 15.02 2.30 25.51
N VAL A 269 14.95 3.46 24.86
CA VAL A 269 15.76 4.64 25.15
C VAL A 269 14.86 5.86 25.25
N ASN A 270 14.86 6.53 26.41
CA ASN A 270 14.03 7.70 26.68
C ASN A 270 14.76 9.00 26.34
N PHE A 271 14.23 9.73 25.34
CA PHE A 271 14.61 11.11 25.05
C PHE A 271 13.78 12.05 25.91
N SER A 272 14.44 12.96 26.63
CA SER A 272 13.77 13.95 27.49
C SER A 272 14.54 15.27 27.48
N GLY A 273 13.86 16.37 27.85
CA GLY A 273 14.46 17.70 27.87
C GLY A 273 14.71 18.30 26.48
N LEU A 274 14.00 17.82 25.46
CA LEU A 274 13.99 18.40 24.12
C LEU A 274 13.01 19.57 24.05
N GLU A 275 13.15 20.39 23.00
CA GLU A 275 12.17 21.43 22.68
C GLU A 275 11.06 20.87 21.77
N ALA A 276 9.91 21.53 21.78
CA ALA A 276 8.81 21.21 20.87
C ALA A 276 9.25 21.37 19.40
N ALA A 277 8.71 20.54 18.50
CA ALA A 277 9.06 20.51 17.07
C ALA A 277 10.56 20.39 16.77
N THR A 278 11.29 19.61 17.57
CA THR A 278 12.68 19.25 17.35
C THR A 278 12.77 18.04 16.43
N ILE A 279 13.56 18.15 15.35
CA ILE A 279 13.91 17.03 14.47
C ILE A 279 15.21 16.40 14.96
N ILE A 280 15.21 15.08 15.08
CA ILE A 280 16.34 14.28 15.56
C ILE A 280 16.66 13.19 14.54
N TYR A 281 17.93 13.10 14.18
CA TYR A 281 18.48 12.00 13.40
C TYR A 281 19.20 11.07 14.37
N ALA A 282 18.78 9.81 14.43
CA ALA A 282 19.27 8.86 15.42
C ALA A 282 19.60 7.50 14.81
N LYS A 283 20.61 6.85 15.39
CA LYS A 283 21.02 5.48 15.04
C LYS A 283 21.12 4.68 16.33
N ALA A 284 20.24 3.69 16.48
CA ALA A 284 20.30 2.76 17.60
C ALA A 284 21.44 1.76 17.37
N PHE A 285 22.00 1.24 18.46
CA PHE A 285 22.93 0.13 18.40
C PHE A 285 22.88 -0.72 19.66
N SER A 286 23.29 -1.97 19.49
CA SER A 286 23.34 -2.96 20.55
C SER A 286 24.67 -3.68 20.51
N VAL A 287 25.30 -3.80 21.67
CA VAL A 287 26.62 -4.40 21.86
C VAL A 287 26.48 -5.71 22.64
N LEU A 288 27.06 -6.77 22.09
CA LEU A 288 27.26 -8.05 22.78
C LEU A 288 28.75 -8.41 22.73
N ASN A 289 29.41 -8.40 23.88
CA ASN A 289 30.87 -8.57 23.99
C ASN A 289 31.64 -7.51 23.17
N THR A 290 32.28 -7.93 22.08
CA THR A 290 33.01 -7.06 21.14
C THR A 290 32.24 -6.82 19.84
N ASP A 291 31.09 -7.47 19.66
CA ASP A 291 30.27 -7.30 18.47
C ASP A 291 29.28 -6.15 18.66
N THR A 292 29.06 -5.37 17.62
CA THR A 292 28.16 -4.22 17.64
C THR A 292 27.33 -4.22 16.38
N THR A 293 26.02 -4.28 16.55
CA THR A 293 25.07 -4.11 15.46
C THR A 293 24.44 -2.73 15.52
N PHE A 294 24.27 -2.10 14.37
CA PHE A 294 23.66 -0.78 14.26
C PHE A 294 22.37 -0.86 13.48
N SER A 295 21.36 -0.10 13.89
CA SER A 295 20.19 0.16 13.07
C SER A 295 20.57 1.03 11.87
N SER A 296 19.65 1.14 10.92
CA SER A 296 19.66 2.27 9.99
C SER A 296 19.37 3.58 10.73
N ILE A 297 19.64 4.71 10.08
CA ILE A 297 19.33 6.02 10.63
C ILE A 297 17.83 6.27 10.50
N GLY A 298 17.18 6.54 11.63
CA GLY A 298 15.82 7.04 11.68
C GLY A 298 15.80 8.55 11.90
N VAL A 299 14.72 9.18 11.44
CA VAL A 299 14.44 10.60 11.68
C VAL A 299 13.16 10.69 12.49
N PHE A 300 13.19 11.51 13.54
CA PHE A 300 12.18 11.54 14.58
C PHE A 300 11.83 12.98 14.93
N ALA A 301 10.60 13.23 15.38
CA ALA A 301 10.15 14.56 15.76
C ALA A 301 9.48 14.53 17.15
N THR A 302 9.72 15.58 17.95
CA THR A 302 8.87 15.88 19.11
C THR A 302 7.54 16.50 18.66
N GLU A 303 6.53 16.42 19.53
CA GLU A 303 5.26 17.12 19.34
C GLU A 303 5.50 18.64 19.24
N SER A 304 4.71 19.34 18.42
CA SER A 304 4.82 20.79 18.27
C SER A 304 3.99 21.57 19.29
N ASN A 305 4.14 22.89 19.32
CA ASN A 305 3.25 23.79 20.06
C ASN A 305 2.07 24.32 19.23
N SER A 306 1.90 23.84 18.01
CA SER A 306 0.80 24.23 17.13
C SER A 306 -0.54 23.76 17.68
N SER A 307 -1.64 24.32 17.17
CA SER A 307 -2.99 23.92 17.61
C SER A 307 -3.36 22.51 17.15
N GLY A 308 -2.70 21.99 16.12
CA GLY A 308 -3.05 20.72 15.49
C GLY A 308 -4.36 20.76 14.72
N GLU A 309 -4.79 21.94 14.25
CA GLU A 309 -6.04 22.07 13.50
C GLU A 309 -5.90 21.40 12.13
N ILE A 310 -6.83 20.51 11.79
CA ILE A 310 -6.90 19.81 10.49
C ILE A 310 -8.18 20.25 9.76
N LYS A 311 -8.06 20.65 8.49
CA LYS A 311 -9.20 21.06 7.65
C LYS A 311 -9.19 20.32 6.33
N ALA A 312 -10.27 19.60 6.04
CA ALA A 312 -10.50 18.95 4.77
C ALA A 312 -11.52 19.75 3.93
N TYR A 313 -11.22 19.90 2.64
CA TYR A 313 -12.07 20.58 1.66
C TYR A 313 -12.24 19.70 0.43
N PHE A 314 -13.47 19.69 -0.10
CA PHE A 314 -13.87 18.97 -1.30
C PHE A 314 -14.44 19.95 -2.32
N ASN A 315 -14.33 19.64 -3.62
CA ASN A 315 -14.98 20.39 -4.70
C ASN A 315 -16.16 19.65 -5.34
N THR A 316 -16.64 18.61 -4.66
CA THR A 316 -17.80 17.82 -5.10
C THR A 316 -18.79 17.69 -3.96
N PRO A 317 -20.08 17.42 -4.24
CA PRO A 317 -21.09 17.33 -3.20
C PRO A 317 -20.76 16.24 -2.17
N VAL A 318 -21.25 16.46 -0.95
CA VAL A 318 -21.05 15.57 0.20
C VAL A 318 -22.39 15.27 0.86
N GLN A 319 -22.44 14.20 1.65
CA GLN A 319 -23.65 13.75 2.33
C GLN A 319 -23.63 14.12 3.83
N ASN A 320 -23.84 15.41 4.14
CA ASN A 320 -23.82 15.94 5.52
C ASN A 320 -24.76 15.20 6.49
N SER A 321 -25.83 14.56 5.99
CA SER A 321 -26.75 13.77 6.81
C SER A 321 -26.11 12.54 7.48
N LEU A 322 -24.91 12.14 7.05
CA LEU A 322 -24.10 11.08 7.67
C LEU A 322 -23.07 11.61 8.66
N SER A 323 -23.06 12.92 8.94
CA SER A 323 -22.16 13.51 9.92
C SER A 323 -22.44 12.97 11.32
N THR A 324 -21.39 12.58 12.03
CA THR A 324 -21.42 12.21 13.45
C THR A 324 -20.86 13.31 14.36
N GLY A 325 -20.49 14.46 13.79
CA GLY A 325 -19.87 15.58 14.48
C GLY A 325 -19.77 16.78 13.56
N THR A 326 -18.63 16.93 12.89
CA THR A 326 -18.39 18.03 11.94
C THR A 326 -18.84 17.66 10.54
N GLU A 327 -19.51 18.60 9.88
CA GLU A 327 -19.96 18.45 8.51
C GLU A 327 -18.80 18.62 7.53
N ALA A 328 -18.74 17.75 6.51
CA ALA A 328 -17.77 17.88 5.44
C ALA A 328 -18.00 19.16 4.63
N MET A 329 -16.91 19.82 4.22
CA MET A 329 -16.97 21.08 3.49
C MET A 329 -16.81 20.85 1.98
N ASN A 330 -17.91 20.95 1.24
CA ASN A 330 -17.86 21.20 -0.20
C ASN A 330 -17.72 22.72 -0.43
N ILE A 331 -16.64 23.13 -1.08
CA ILE A 331 -16.34 24.53 -1.41
C ILE A 331 -16.39 24.79 -2.93
N ASP A 332 -16.97 23.87 -3.69
CA ASP A 332 -17.11 23.94 -5.14
C ASP A 332 -15.77 24.31 -5.80
N ASN A 333 -15.72 25.34 -6.64
CA ASN A 333 -14.52 25.78 -7.34
C ASN A 333 -13.56 26.66 -6.50
N ALA A 334 -13.79 26.84 -5.21
CA ALA A 334 -12.99 27.72 -4.35
C ALA A 334 -11.72 27.04 -3.76
N LEU A 335 -11.32 25.86 -4.25
CA LEU A 335 -10.10 25.18 -3.80
C LEU A 335 -8.85 26.07 -4.00
N GLU A 336 -8.72 26.70 -5.17
CA GLU A 336 -7.59 27.60 -5.46
C GLU A 336 -7.62 28.84 -4.58
N ASP A 337 -8.78 29.51 -4.45
CA ASP A 337 -8.98 30.67 -3.58
C ASP A 337 -8.62 30.35 -2.13
N THR A 338 -8.95 29.15 -1.68
CA THR A 338 -8.63 28.67 -0.33
C THR A 338 -7.11 28.57 -0.15
N LEU A 339 -6.39 27.94 -1.08
CA LEU A 339 -4.93 27.89 -1.02
C LEU A 339 -4.28 29.29 -1.08
N MET A 340 -4.82 30.19 -1.92
CA MET A 340 -4.38 31.60 -1.97
C MET A 340 -4.58 32.31 -0.62
N ALA A 341 -5.65 32.00 0.12
CA ALA A 341 -5.86 32.56 1.45
C ALA A 341 -4.76 32.13 2.45
N TYR A 342 -4.24 30.90 2.36
CA TYR A 342 -3.10 30.47 3.18
C TYR A 342 -1.79 31.12 2.76
N ILE A 343 -1.55 31.29 1.45
CA ILE A 343 -0.41 32.07 0.93
C ILE A 343 -0.44 33.51 1.45
N ASN A 344 -1.63 34.11 1.52
CA ASN A 344 -1.82 35.46 2.04
C ASN A 344 -1.60 35.57 3.56
N ARG A 345 -1.67 34.46 4.29
CA ARG A 345 -1.38 34.39 5.73
C ARG A 345 0.09 34.18 6.04
N ALA A 346 0.88 33.65 5.10
CA ALA A 346 2.29 33.37 5.32
C ALA A 346 3.08 34.65 5.61
N GLU A 347 4.00 34.57 6.57
CA GLU A 347 4.77 35.71 7.07
C GLU A 347 6.27 35.63 6.80
N ALA A 348 6.83 34.43 6.63
CA ALA A 348 8.27 34.21 6.52
C ALA A 348 8.67 33.34 5.32
N THR A 349 8.09 32.15 5.16
CA THR A 349 8.54 31.17 4.15
C THR A 349 7.39 30.41 3.51
N ILE A 350 7.51 30.13 2.22
CA ILE A 350 6.66 29.22 1.46
C ILE A 350 7.56 28.27 0.66
N ASP A 351 7.46 26.98 0.94
CA ASP A 351 8.05 25.91 0.13
C ASP A 351 6.93 25.26 -0.67
N PHE A 352 6.89 25.52 -1.98
CA PHE A 352 5.78 25.15 -2.86
C PHE A 352 6.19 24.04 -3.82
N CYS A 353 5.52 22.89 -3.75
CA CYS A 353 5.81 21.73 -4.60
C CYS A 353 4.54 21.28 -5.34
N ILE A 354 4.55 21.35 -6.67
CA ILE A 354 3.34 21.09 -7.47
C ILE A 354 3.63 20.42 -8.81
N TYR A 355 2.93 19.32 -9.09
CA TYR A 355 3.03 18.61 -10.37
C TYR A 355 2.58 19.44 -11.58
N ASN A 356 1.58 20.31 -11.44
CA ASN A 356 1.11 21.18 -12.52
C ASN A 356 0.40 22.43 -11.98
N ILE A 357 0.78 23.60 -12.50
CA ILE A 357 0.18 24.89 -12.17
C ILE A 357 -0.03 25.77 -13.43
N ASN A 358 -1.28 26.22 -13.60
CA ASN A 358 -1.70 27.11 -14.68
C ASN A 358 -2.53 28.29 -14.12
N ASN A 359 -2.79 29.31 -14.95
CA ASN A 359 -3.60 30.47 -14.58
C ASN A 359 -4.86 30.67 -15.44
N SER A 360 -4.97 29.98 -16.59
CA SER A 360 -6.13 30.13 -17.47
C SER A 360 -7.35 29.48 -16.83
N GLY A 361 -8.47 30.22 -16.73
CA GLY A 361 -9.71 29.73 -16.13
C GLY A 361 -9.67 29.61 -14.59
N LEU A 362 -8.72 30.29 -13.95
CA LEU A 362 -8.34 30.18 -12.54
C LEU A 362 -8.16 31.57 -11.89
N SER A 363 -8.09 31.62 -10.55
CA SER A 363 -7.99 32.82 -9.70
C SER A 363 -6.61 33.50 -9.70
N ASN A 364 -5.68 33.01 -10.53
CA ASN A 364 -4.33 33.56 -10.76
C ASN A 364 -3.42 33.44 -9.53
N MET A 365 -3.13 32.20 -9.14
CA MET A 365 -2.17 31.83 -8.07
C MET A 365 -0.84 32.59 -8.13
N SER A 366 -0.30 32.88 -9.32
CA SER A 366 0.96 33.61 -9.48
C SER A 366 0.91 34.99 -8.82
N GLN A 367 -0.22 35.69 -8.91
CA GLN A 367 -0.36 37.02 -8.31
C GLN A 367 -0.31 36.95 -6.78
N ALA A 368 -0.94 35.96 -6.15
CA ALA A 368 -0.88 35.78 -4.70
C ALA A 368 0.55 35.49 -4.21
N LEU A 369 1.31 34.69 -4.96
CA LEU A 369 2.72 34.41 -4.66
C LEU A 369 3.60 35.66 -4.84
N ILE A 370 3.37 36.45 -5.88
CA ILE A 370 4.06 37.74 -6.09
C ILE A 370 3.75 38.71 -4.95
N GLU A 371 2.50 38.80 -4.51
CA GLU A 371 2.10 39.62 -3.38
C GLU A 371 2.75 39.15 -2.07
N ALA A 372 2.83 37.83 -1.84
CA ALA A 372 3.55 37.29 -0.69
C ALA A 372 5.04 37.64 -0.72
N HIS A 373 5.70 37.48 -1.87
CA HIS A 373 7.09 37.89 -2.05
C HIS A 373 7.28 39.39 -1.78
N ASN A 374 6.39 40.24 -2.27
CA ASN A 374 6.43 41.69 -2.02
C ASN A 374 6.21 42.06 -0.55
N ARG A 375 5.55 41.21 0.25
CA ARG A 375 5.46 41.34 1.71
C ARG A 375 6.74 40.91 2.44
N GLY A 376 7.72 40.34 1.73
CA GLY A 376 8.98 39.85 2.27
C GLY A 376 8.99 38.34 2.58
N VAL A 377 7.96 37.60 2.17
CA VAL A 377 7.92 36.14 2.31
C VAL A 377 8.92 35.52 1.33
N LYS A 378 9.80 34.66 1.83
CA LYS A 378 10.72 33.89 0.99
C LYS A 378 9.97 32.72 0.36
N ILE A 379 10.06 32.58 -0.96
CA ILE A 379 9.33 31.55 -1.69
C ILE A 379 10.35 30.68 -2.44
N ARG A 380 10.28 29.36 -2.24
CA ARG A 380 11.01 28.35 -3.02
C ARG A 380 9.99 27.49 -3.75
N PHE A 381 10.23 27.18 -5.01
CA PHE A 381 9.22 26.56 -5.86
C PHE A 381 9.77 25.37 -6.66
N ILE A 382 9.12 24.21 -6.60
CA ILE A 382 9.48 23.01 -7.37
C ILE A 382 8.31 22.59 -8.27
N THR A 383 8.60 22.38 -9.55
CA THR A 383 7.63 21.93 -10.57
C THR A 383 8.08 20.69 -11.32
N CYS A 384 7.15 19.97 -11.96
CA CYS A 384 7.46 18.75 -12.72
C CYS A 384 7.98 19.04 -14.13
N GLY A 385 9.13 18.50 -14.52
CA GLY A 385 9.68 18.70 -15.87
C GLY A 385 8.81 18.21 -17.03
N SER A 386 7.90 17.26 -16.79
CA SER A 386 7.08 16.65 -17.84
C SER A 386 5.82 17.45 -18.20
N THR A 387 5.59 18.61 -17.56
CA THR A 387 4.39 19.44 -17.76
C THR A 387 4.77 20.89 -17.98
N ALA A 388 3.90 21.63 -18.69
CA ALA A 388 4.01 23.09 -18.77
C ALA A 388 3.44 23.73 -17.50
N HIS A 389 4.09 24.80 -17.03
CA HIS A 389 3.72 25.50 -15.79
C HIS A 389 3.45 26.98 -16.05
N LEU A 390 2.40 27.28 -16.81
CA LEU A 390 2.08 28.66 -17.20
C LEU A 390 1.86 29.56 -15.97
N GLY A 391 1.51 28.98 -14.82
CA GLY A 391 1.47 29.70 -13.55
C GLY A 391 2.86 30.07 -13.03
N ALA A 392 3.81 29.14 -13.02
CA ALA A 392 5.16 29.39 -12.56
C ALA A 392 5.91 30.34 -13.51
N ASP A 393 5.65 30.26 -14.82
CA ASP A 393 6.23 31.15 -15.85
C ASP A 393 5.89 32.64 -15.64
N ASN A 394 4.81 32.92 -14.90
CA ASN A 394 4.37 34.28 -14.58
C ASN A 394 4.96 34.83 -13.28
N LEU A 395 5.76 34.06 -12.54
CA LEU A 395 6.38 34.52 -11.29
C LEU A 395 7.48 35.56 -11.53
N LEU A 396 7.81 36.31 -10.48
CA LEU A 396 8.97 37.20 -10.48
C LEU A 396 10.26 36.36 -10.59
N PRO A 397 11.29 36.82 -11.34
CA PRO A 397 12.59 36.12 -11.40
C PRO A 397 13.29 35.93 -10.05
N GLU A 398 12.95 36.77 -9.07
CA GLU A 398 13.43 36.68 -7.69
C GLU A 398 12.81 35.52 -6.89
N ILE A 399 11.71 34.93 -7.38
CA ILE A 399 11.13 33.70 -6.84
C ILE A 399 11.77 32.52 -7.58
N PRO A 400 12.73 31.81 -6.99
CA PRO A 400 13.43 30.72 -7.66
C PRO A 400 12.49 29.53 -7.89
N VAL A 401 12.57 28.98 -9.11
CA VAL A 401 11.84 27.79 -9.53
C VAL A 401 12.85 26.73 -9.95
N LEU A 402 12.76 25.54 -9.36
CA LEU A 402 13.47 24.34 -9.81
C LEU A 402 12.49 23.43 -10.55
N VAL A 403 12.85 23.09 -11.78
CA VAL A 403 12.08 22.14 -12.60
C VAL A 403 12.72 20.77 -12.44
N SER A 404 11.93 19.76 -12.06
CA SER A 404 12.42 18.39 -11.95
C SER A 404 12.93 17.87 -13.30
N PRO A 405 13.85 16.90 -13.34
CA PRO A 405 14.24 16.26 -14.59
C PRO A 405 13.05 15.57 -15.27
N ASP A 406 12.98 15.65 -16.61
CA ASP A 406 12.03 14.91 -17.44
C ASP A 406 12.78 13.79 -18.19
N ASN A 407 13.00 12.68 -17.50
CA ASN A 407 13.64 11.52 -18.08
C ASN A 407 13.09 10.21 -17.49
N SER A 408 13.42 9.10 -18.14
CA SER A 408 12.93 7.77 -17.72
C SER A 408 13.49 7.30 -16.37
N GLU A 409 14.58 7.88 -15.88
CA GLU A 409 15.25 7.41 -14.66
C GLU A 409 14.62 8.00 -13.38
N THR A 410 14.14 9.25 -13.41
CA THR A 410 13.66 9.97 -12.22
C THR A 410 12.16 9.88 -11.95
N GLY A 411 11.36 9.40 -12.91
CA GLY A 411 9.90 9.42 -12.75
C GLY A 411 9.33 10.85 -12.74
N LEU A 412 8.07 11.00 -12.30
CA LEU A 412 7.42 12.30 -12.19
C LEU A 412 7.65 12.90 -10.80
N MET A 413 8.00 14.19 -10.72
CA MET A 413 7.78 14.98 -9.50
C MET A 413 6.28 15.23 -9.37
N HIS A 414 5.55 14.30 -8.75
CA HIS A 414 4.10 14.28 -8.72
C HIS A 414 3.55 14.77 -7.37
N ASN A 415 4.37 15.41 -6.55
CA ASN A 415 3.94 16.02 -5.30
C ASN A 415 2.92 17.16 -5.52
N LYS A 416 2.04 17.31 -4.52
CA LYS A 416 1.15 18.46 -4.33
C LYS A 416 1.20 18.79 -2.85
N PHE A 417 2.10 19.68 -2.47
CA PHE A 417 2.13 20.18 -1.12
C PHE A 417 2.71 21.60 -1.04
N VAL A 418 2.38 22.29 0.04
CA VAL A 418 2.99 23.57 0.39
C VAL A 418 3.28 23.55 1.89
N SER A 419 4.52 23.89 2.27
CA SER A 419 4.89 24.13 3.66
C SER A 419 4.99 25.64 3.89
N PHE A 420 4.22 26.14 4.86
CA PHE A 420 4.17 27.54 5.25
C PHE A 420 4.91 27.73 6.56
N ASP A 421 5.79 28.72 6.65
CA ASP A 421 6.39 29.22 7.90
C ASP A 421 6.99 28.14 8.83
N ALA A 422 7.53 27.04 8.28
CA ALA A 422 7.94 25.84 9.02
C ALA A 422 8.85 26.10 10.24
N ASN A 423 9.71 27.13 10.15
CA ASN A 423 10.66 27.50 11.20
C ASN A 423 10.22 28.72 12.04
N SER A 424 8.97 29.15 11.95
CA SER A 424 8.44 30.23 12.78
C SER A 424 8.57 29.93 14.27
N ILE A 425 9.00 30.91 15.06
CA ILE A 425 8.98 30.81 16.53
C ILE A 425 7.56 30.86 17.10
N ASP A 426 6.61 31.40 16.35
CA ASP A 426 5.18 31.36 16.67
C ASP A 426 4.57 30.11 16.03
N ALA A 427 4.26 29.13 16.87
CA ALA A 427 3.74 27.83 16.45
C ALA A 427 2.32 27.87 15.86
N SER A 428 1.64 29.03 15.84
CA SER A 428 0.36 29.20 15.13
C SER A 428 0.50 29.48 13.63
N LYS A 429 1.72 29.77 13.17
CA LYS A 429 2.05 30.12 11.77
C LYS A 429 2.34 28.92 10.86
N PRO A 430 2.98 27.84 11.32
CA PRO A 430 3.25 26.69 10.47
C PRO A 430 1.97 26.00 10.00
N TRP A 431 1.85 25.85 8.69
CA TRP A 431 0.78 25.08 8.06
C TRP A 431 1.35 24.22 6.95
N VAL A 432 0.71 23.09 6.70
CA VAL A 432 0.95 22.25 5.53
C VAL A 432 -0.34 22.15 4.73
N TRP A 433 -0.23 22.29 3.41
CA TRP A 433 -1.27 21.89 2.47
C TRP A 433 -0.83 20.62 1.75
N SER A 434 -1.75 19.67 1.56
CA SER A 434 -1.59 18.53 0.65
C SER A 434 -2.96 18.09 0.07
N GLY A 435 -2.98 17.06 -0.75
CA GLY A 435 -4.18 16.42 -1.30
C GLY A 435 -3.96 15.91 -2.72
N SER A 436 -5.06 15.71 -3.44
CA SER A 436 -5.02 15.18 -4.81
C SER A 436 -4.88 16.27 -5.88
N THR A 437 -4.99 17.55 -5.51
CA THR A 437 -5.38 18.62 -6.42
C THR A 437 -4.19 19.26 -7.15
N ASN A 438 -4.15 19.15 -8.48
CA ASN A 438 -3.33 20.04 -9.32
C ASN A 438 -4.00 21.41 -9.50
N LEU A 439 -3.21 22.43 -9.85
CA LEU A 439 -3.73 23.78 -10.10
C LEU A 439 -3.98 23.99 -11.59
N THR A 440 -4.94 23.25 -12.15
CA THR A 440 -5.39 23.38 -13.55
C THR A 440 -6.90 23.55 -13.63
N GLU A 441 -7.39 24.18 -14.71
CA GLU A 441 -8.82 24.48 -14.88
C GLU A 441 -9.73 23.26 -14.66
N GLY A 442 -9.38 22.12 -15.28
CA GLY A 442 -10.16 20.89 -15.12
C GLY A 442 -10.13 20.34 -13.70
N GLN A 443 -8.98 20.42 -13.01
CA GLN A 443 -8.83 19.86 -11.67
C GLN A 443 -9.53 20.67 -10.59
N ILE A 444 -9.54 22.00 -10.74
CA ILE A 444 -10.23 22.90 -9.81
C ILE A 444 -11.74 22.87 -10.05
N ASN A 445 -12.17 22.95 -11.32
CA ASN A 445 -13.56 23.21 -11.66
C ASN A 445 -14.41 21.96 -11.95
N SER A 446 -13.82 20.79 -12.18
CA SER A 446 -14.57 19.63 -12.65
C SER A 446 -14.15 18.27 -12.08
N ASP A 447 -12.86 17.96 -11.99
CA ASP A 447 -12.41 16.68 -11.44
C ASP A 447 -12.66 16.64 -9.93
N ALA A 448 -13.06 15.47 -9.42
CA ALA A 448 -13.25 15.29 -7.99
C ALA A 448 -11.90 15.27 -7.27
N ASN A 449 -11.70 16.22 -6.38
CA ASN A 449 -10.45 16.45 -5.68
C ASN A 449 -10.69 16.81 -4.22
N ASN A 450 -9.66 16.58 -3.39
CA ASN A 450 -9.62 17.04 -2.01
C ASN A 450 -8.35 17.87 -1.75
N MET A 451 -8.47 18.76 -0.76
CA MET A 451 -7.37 19.47 -0.13
C MET A 451 -7.43 19.28 1.37
N ILE A 452 -6.29 19.06 2.00
CA ILE A 452 -6.16 19.00 3.44
C ILE A 452 -5.12 20.01 3.92
N PHE A 453 -5.47 20.78 4.95
CA PHE A 453 -4.60 21.74 5.60
C PHE A 453 -4.39 21.35 7.05
N ILE A 454 -3.13 21.26 7.49
CA ILE A 454 -2.75 20.82 8.84
C ILE A 454 -1.88 21.89 9.48
N GLN A 455 -2.29 22.44 10.61
CA GLN A 455 -1.49 23.37 11.41
C GLN A 455 -0.59 22.60 12.37
N ASP A 456 0.62 22.25 11.91
CA ASP A 456 1.62 21.63 12.77
C ASP A 456 3.04 21.96 12.34
N GLN A 457 3.86 22.41 13.30
CA GLN A 457 5.24 22.77 13.02
C GLN A 457 6.15 21.58 12.74
N SER A 458 5.96 20.46 13.45
CA SER A 458 6.78 19.26 13.27
C SER A 458 6.56 18.67 11.87
N LEU A 459 5.30 18.62 11.45
CA LEU A 459 4.91 18.21 10.10
C LEU A 459 5.43 19.18 9.03
N ALA A 460 5.30 20.50 9.25
CA ALA A 460 5.82 21.50 8.31
C ALA A 460 7.34 21.39 8.09
N LYS A 461 8.10 21.09 9.15
CA LYS A 461 9.54 20.81 9.08
C LYS A 461 9.83 19.49 8.34
N ALA A 462 9.01 18.46 8.51
CA ALA A 462 9.18 17.20 7.77
C ALA A 462 8.98 17.40 6.26
N TYR A 463 7.95 18.12 5.84
CA TYR A 463 7.75 18.51 4.44
C TYR A 463 8.87 19.41 3.90
N GLN A 464 9.46 20.27 4.76
CA GLN A 464 10.62 21.06 4.38
C GLN A 464 11.85 20.18 4.12
N ILE A 465 12.10 19.15 4.93
CA ILE A 465 13.23 18.22 4.72
C ILE A 465 13.09 17.51 3.37
N GLU A 466 11.89 17.01 3.06
CA GLU A 466 11.57 16.43 1.75
C GLU A 466 11.79 17.44 0.61
N PHE A 467 11.28 18.67 0.77
CA PHE A 467 11.47 19.74 -0.21
C PHE A 467 12.96 19.98 -0.46
N GLU A 468 13.77 20.06 0.60
CA GLU A 468 15.20 20.34 0.55
C GLU A 468 16.02 19.20 -0.08
N GLU A 469 15.55 17.95 0.02
CA GLU A 469 16.14 16.83 -0.71
C GLU A 469 15.99 17.01 -2.24
N MET A 470 14.82 17.42 -2.71
CA MET A 470 14.60 17.76 -4.12
C MET A 470 15.29 19.07 -4.52
N TRP A 471 15.26 20.09 -3.65
CA TRP A 471 15.89 21.39 -3.87
C TRP A 471 17.42 21.33 -3.91
N GLY A 472 18.00 20.33 -3.24
CA GLY A 472 19.44 20.10 -3.15
C GLY A 472 20.17 21.02 -2.17
N SER A 473 19.47 21.89 -1.43
CA SER A 473 20.07 22.80 -0.46
C SER A 473 19.09 23.21 0.64
N ALA A 474 19.59 23.70 1.77
CA ALA A 474 18.76 24.35 2.81
C ALA A 474 18.62 25.88 2.61
N GLY A 475 19.21 26.41 1.53
CA GLY A 475 19.20 27.84 1.23
C GLY A 475 18.02 28.27 0.37
N ASP A 476 17.94 29.58 0.13
CA ASP A 476 16.90 30.19 -0.70
C ASP A 476 17.01 29.78 -2.19
N GLN A 477 18.16 29.26 -2.65
CA GLN A 477 18.43 28.90 -4.05
C GLN A 477 18.64 27.38 -4.21
N PRO A 478 18.21 26.78 -5.34
CA PRO A 478 18.39 25.36 -5.56
C PRO A 478 19.85 25.02 -5.85
N ASN A 479 20.22 23.77 -5.61
CA ASN A 479 21.50 23.22 -6.06
C ASN A 479 21.27 21.91 -6.82
N GLU A 480 21.16 22.04 -8.14
CA GLU A 480 20.89 20.91 -9.05
C GLU A 480 21.93 19.77 -8.95
N ASN A 481 23.17 20.05 -8.51
CA ASN A 481 24.20 19.02 -8.37
C ASN A 481 23.95 18.07 -7.18
N THR A 482 23.13 18.50 -6.22
CA THR A 482 22.80 17.75 -5.01
C THR A 482 21.31 17.48 -4.86
N SER A 483 20.48 18.02 -5.76
CA SER A 483 19.06 17.69 -5.90
C SER A 483 18.84 16.21 -6.16
N LYS A 484 17.84 15.63 -5.51
CA LYS A 484 17.46 14.23 -5.66
C LYS A 484 15.97 14.10 -5.96
N PHE A 485 15.65 13.31 -6.97
CA PHE A 485 14.28 12.98 -7.38
C PHE A 485 14.17 11.47 -7.60
N GLY A 486 12.97 10.93 -7.48
CA GLY A 486 12.66 9.53 -7.69
C GLY A 486 13.59 8.60 -6.91
N ALA A 487 14.19 7.63 -7.58
CA ALA A 487 15.04 6.61 -6.96
C ALA A 487 16.33 7.15 -6.30
N ALA A 488 16.72 8.40 -6.55
CA ALA A 488 17.87 9.02 -5.90
C ALA A 488 17.58 9.49 -4.46
N LYS A 489 16.30 9.62 -4.11
CA LYS A 489 15.84 10.02 -2.78
C LYS A 489 16.09 8.95 -1.73
N THR A 490 16.10 9.39 -0.49
CA THR A 490 16.35 8.54 0.67
C THR A 490 15.27 8.78 1.71
N ASN A 491 14.90 7.73 2.45
CA ASN A 491 14.00 7.88 3.58
C ASN A 491 14.72 8.67 4.69
N ASN A 492 14.38 9.95 4.81
CA ASN A 492 15.09 10.92 5.64
C ASN A 492 14.16 11.89 6.41
N THR A 493 12.86 11.59 6.47
CA THR A 493 11.86 12.42 7.14
C THR A 493 11.27 11.67 8.36
N PRO A 494 10.80 12.38 9.40
CA PRO A 494 10.00 11.74 10.43
C PRO A 494 8.68 11.20 9.88
N HIS A 495 8.29 10.02 10.30
CA HIS A 495 7.04 9.37 9.87
C HIS A 495 5.92 9.42 10.89
N GLU A 496 6.20 9.70 12.16
CA GLU A 496 5.21 9.62 13.25
C GLU A 496 5.09 10.96 13.96
N PHE A 497 3.86 11.44 14.10
CA PHE A 497 3.53 12.72 14.72
C PHE A 497 2.33 12.58 15.65
N ILE A 498 2.30 13.42 16.69
CA ILE A 498 1.09 13.71 17.46
C ILE A 498 0.67 15.13 17.12
N ILE A 499 -0.51 15.27 16.51
CA ILE A 499 -1.06 16.54 16.01
C ILE A 499 -2.45 16.71 16.59
N GLY A 500 -2.65 17.73 17.43
CA GLY A 500 -3.95 17.96 18.07
C GLY A 500 -4.39 16.83 19.02
N GLY A 501 -3.45 15.99 19.46
CA GLY A 501 -3.72 14.77 20.24
C GLY A 501 -3.96 13.51 19.41
N ASN A 502 -3.99 13.63 18.08
CA ASN A 502 -4.20 12.51 17.16
C ASN A 502 -2.89 12.06 16.54
N ARG A 503 -2.76 10.76 16.26
CA ARG A 503 -1.60 10.22 15.54
C ARG A 503 -1.73 10.56 14.06
N VAL A 504 -0.65 11.08 13.48
CA VAL A 504 -0.55 11.35 12.04
C VAL A 504 0.74 10.77 11.52
N GLN A 505 0.66 10.09 10.37
CA GLN A 505 1.82 9.54 9.68
C GLN A 505 2.06 10.23 8.34
N LEU A 506 3.33 10.28 7.91
CA LEU A 506 3.76 10.91 6.66
C LEU A 506 4.77 10.01 5.94
N TYR A 507 4.54 9.77 4.65
CA TYR A 507 5.44 9.00 3.81
C TYR A 507 5.61 9.64 2.43
N PHE A 508 6.83 9.61 1.92
CA PHE A 508 7.19 10.05 0.58
C PHE A 508 7.63 8.89 -0.30
N SER A 509 7.06 8.81 -1.50
CA SER A 509 7.52 7.85 -2.51
C SER A 509 8.69 8.44 -3.30
N PRO A 510 9.54 7.59 -3.90
CA PRO A 510 9.55 6.12 -3.81
C PRO A 510 10.35 5.56 -2.61
N SER A 511 10.94 6.42 -1.78
CA SER A 511 11.94 6.03 -0.77
C SER A 511 11.35 5.39 0.49
N ASP A 512 10.11 5.71 0.87
CA ASP A 512 9.63 5.45 2.23
C ASP A 512 8.77 4.18 2.35
N GLY A 513 8.66 3.38 1.29
CA GLY A 513 7.84 2.17 1.29
C GLY A 513 6.33 2.47 1.40
N THR A 514 5.89 3.62 0.88
CA THR A 514 4.53 4.16 1.03
C THR A 514 3.42 3.14 0.75
N ASN A 515 3.53 2.33 -0.31
CA ASN A 515 2.50 1.34 -0.63
C ASN A 515 2.32 0.29 0.47
N GLN A 516 3.40 -0.14 1.12
CA GLN A 516 3.30 -1.07 2.24
C GLN A 516 2.58 -0.45 3.43
N GLN A 517 2.76 0.86 3.67
CA GLN A 517 2.07 1.56 4.75
C GLN A 517 0.57 1.72 4.46
N ILE A 518 0.19 1.93 3.20
CA ILE A 518 -1.22 1.88 2.77
C ILE A 518 -1.80 0.47 3.02
N ILE A 519 -1.08 -0.59 2.66
CA ILE A 519 -1.49 -1.98 2.94
C ILE A 519 -1.63 -2.23 4.45
N ASN A 520 -0.69 -1.74 5.25
CA ASN A 520 -0.71 -1.89 6.70
C ASN A 520 -1.97 -1.25 7.30
N ALA A 521 -2.31 -0.02 6.90
CA ALA A 521 -3.52 0.66 7.33
C ALA A 521 -4.81 -0.04 6.84
N ILE A 522 -4.84 -0.55 5.61
CA ILE A 522 -5.97 -1.39 5.15
C ILE A 522 -6.11 -2.63 6.04
N ASN A 523 -4.99 -3.22 6.47
CA ASN A 523 -4.99 -4.42 7.30
C ASN A 523 -5.42 -4.17 8.75
N THR A 524 -5.45 -2.93 9.23
CA THR A 524 -6.02 -2.59 10.55
C THR A 524 -7.53 -2.46 10.54
N SER A 525 -8.20 -2.49 9.38
CA SER A 525 -9.66 -2.41 9.31
C SER A 525 -10.34 -3.58 10.02
N ASP A 526 -11.24 -3.23 10.95
CA ASP A 526 -12.02 -4.19 11.75
C ASP A 526 -13.52 -4.19 11.37
N ASN A 527 -14.05 -3.06 10.90
CA ASN A 527 -15.49 -2.85 10.72
C ASN A 527 -15.85 -2.43 9.29
N ASP A 528 -15.25 -1.35 8.79
CA ASP A 528 -15.54 -0.85 7.44
C ASP A 528 -14.29 -0.30 6.74
N LEU A 529 -14.26 -0.44 5.42
CA LEU A 529 -13.18 0.03 4.56
C LEU A 529 -13.77 0.64 3.30
N ASN A 530 -13.58 1.95 3.13
CA ASN A 530 -14.12 2.70 2.01
C ASN A 530 -12.98 3.29 1.18
N ILE A 531 -12.91 2.95 -0.09
CA ILE A 531 -11.80 3.31 -0.98
C ILE A 531 -12.34 4.09 -2.17
N GLU A 532 -11.75 5.25 -2.44
CA GLU A 532 -12.10 6.10 -3.58
C GLU A 532 -10.84 6.65 -4.22
N THR A 533 -10.47 6.07 -5.36
CA THR A 533 -9.19 6.38 -6.00
C THR A 533 -9.33 6.40 -7.51
N MET A 534 -8.56 7.26 -8.17
CA MET A 534 -8.59 7.36 -9.64
C MET A 534 -8.37 6.00 -10.31
N LEU A 535 -7.41 5.22 -9.80
CA LEU A 535 -7.08 3.90 -10.33
C LEU A 535 -6.37 3.03 -9.29
N ILE A 536 -6.37 1.73 -9.53
CA ILE A 536 -5.56 0.74 -8.83
C ILE A 536 -4.91 -0.17 -9.89
N THR A 537 -3.58 -0.14 -9.98
CA THR A 537 -2.84 -1.05 -10.89
C THR A 537 -2.06 -2.14 -10.15
N ARG A 538 -1.88 -2.00 -8.84
CA ARG A 538 -1.18 -2.99 -8.02
C ARG A 538 -2.09 -4.08 -7.48
N SER A 539 -1.72 -5.33 -7.72
CA SER A 539 -2.47 -6.50 -7.26
C SER A 539 -2.35 -6.75 -5.76
N ASP A 540 -1.26 -6.35 -5.10
CA ASP A 540 -1.09 -6.48 -3.65
C ASP A 540 -2.13 -5.65 -2.86
N LEU A 541 -2.42 -4.42 -3.30
CA LEU A 541 -3.54 -3.64 -2.78
C LEU A 541 -4.89 -4.33 -3.02
N ALA A 542 -5.11 -4.90 -4.22
CA ALA A 542 -6.36 -5.63 -4.47
C ALA A 542 -6.52 -6.87 -3.57
N TYR A 543 -5.42 -7.57 -3.28
CA TYR A 543 -5.43 -8.68 -2.33
C TYR A 543 -5.67 -8.20 -0.90
N SER A 544 -5.05 -7.12 -0.43
CA SER A 544 -5.30 -6.61 0.93
C SER A 544 -6.76 -6.17 1.13
N ILE A 545 -7.37 -5.57 0.10
CA ILE A 545 -8.79 -5.21 0.09
C ILE A 545 -9.68 -6.46 0.13
N LYS A 546 -9.39 -7.45 -0.71
CA LYS A 546 -10.08 -8.75 -0.72
C LYS A 546 -9.96 -9.40 0.66
N ASP A 547 -8.77 -9.41 1.25
CA ASP A 547 -8.50 -10.07 2.51
C ASP A 547 -9.23 -9.37 3.66
N ALA A 548 -9.36 -8.03 3.64
CA ALA A 548 -10.23 -7.30 4.56
C ALA A 548 -11.69 -7.77 4.46
N TYR A 549 -12.22 -7.91 3.23
CA TYR A 549 -13.57 -8.44 3.04
C TYR A 549 -13.71 -9.88 3.55
N GLU A 550 -12.73 -10.74 3.31
CA GLU A 550 -12.72 -12.13 3.81
C GLU A 550 -12.59 -12.22 5.34
N ARG A 551 -11.98 -11.22 6.00
CA ARG A 551 -12.00 -11.07 7.47
C ARG A 551 -13.37 -10.64 8.02
N GLY A 552 -14.29 -10.21 7.17
CA GLY A 552 -15.64 -9.78 7.55
C GLY A 552 -15.83 -8.27 7.64
N VAL A 553 -14.84 -7.48 7.19
CA VAL A 553 -14.94 -6.01 7.08
C VAL A 553 -15.94 -5.64 5.99
N GLU A 554 -16.74 -4.60 6.22
CA GLU A 554 -17.64 -4.06 5.23
C GLU A 554 -16.85 -3.20 4.22
N VAL A 555 -16.56 -3.76 3.05
CA VAL A 555 -15.70 -3.15 2.03
C VAL A 555 -16.51 -2.47 0.92
N HIS A 556 -16.12 -1.24 0.56
CA HIS A 556 -16.61 -0.49 -0.59
C HIS A 556 -15.45 0.12 -1.37
N VAL A 557 -15.47 0.00 -2.70
CA VAL A 557 -14.43 0.47 -3.59
C VAL A 557 -15.05 1.19 -4.79
N LEU A 558 -14.69 2.46 -4.97
CA LEU A 558 -15.00 3.27 -6.14
C LEU A 558 -13.70 3.63 -6.87
N THR A 559 -13.64 3.31 -8.16
CA THR A 559 -12.56 3.78 -9.04
C THR A 559 -13.10 4.57 -10.22
N ASN A 560 -12.27 5.39 -10.86
CA ASN A 560 -12.75 6.25 -11.96
C ASN A 560 -13.36 5.41 -13.10
N ALA A 561 -12.59 4.46 -13.63
CA ALA A 561 -13.03 3.59 -14.71
C ALA A 561 -12.26 2.27 -14.70
N SER A 562 -12.92 1.20 -15.14
CA SER A 562 -12.30 -0.14 -15.21
C SER A 562 -11.02 -0.17 -16.06
N GLY A 563 -10.99 0.60 -17.16
CA GLY A 563 -9.84 0.71 -18.05
C GLY A 563 -8.64 1.47 -17.46
N GLY A 564 -8.82 2.19 -16.35
CA GLY A 564 -7.71 2.81 -15.60
C GLY A 564 -7.03 1.83 -14.65
N ASN A 565 -7.73 0.77 -14.25
CA ASN A 565 -7.21 -0.27 -13.37
C ASN A 565 -6.48 -1.35 -14.19
N SER A 566 -5.59 -2.11 -13.54
CA SER A 566 -5.06 -3.32 -14.18
C SER A 566 -6.13 -4.41 -14.28
N LEU A 567 -6.07 -5.23 -15.33
CA LEU A 567 -7.03 -6.33 -15.53
C LEU A 567 -7.06 -7.27 -14.33
N THR A 568 -5.89 -7.61 -13.78
CA THR A 568 -5.77 -8.47 -12.60
C THR A 568 -6.46 -7.88 -11.37
N VAL A 569 -6.35 -6.56 -11.16
CA VAL A 569 -7.05 -5.90 -10.05
C VAL A 569 -8.56 -5.98 -10.23
N ASN A 570 -9.06 -5.69 -11.44
CA ASN A 570 -10.48 -5.81 -11.74
C ASN A 570 -10.98 -7.24 -11.50
N ASP A 571 -10.23 -8.25 -11.91
CA ASP A 571 -10.58 -9.66 -11.72
C ASP A 571 -10.59 -10.04 -10.24
N ILE A 572 -9.58 -9.63 -9.45
CA ILE A 572 -9.53 -9.93 -8.00
C ILE A 572 -10.74 -9.32 -7.29
N LEU A 573 -10.97 -8.02 -7.47
CA LEU A 573 -12.02 -7.31 -6.74
C LEU A 573 -13.42 -7.71 -7.18
N SER A 574 -13.66 -7.91 -8.48
CA SER A 574 -14.98 -8.30 -8.98
C SER A 574 -15.36 -9.73 -8.61
N ASN A 575 -14.38 -10.62 -8.42
CA ASN A 575 -14.63 -11.99 -7.97
C ASN A 575 -14.79 -12.06 -6.44
N ALA A 576 -14.12 -11.18 -5.69
CA ALA A 576 -14.19 -11.17 -4.24
C ALA A 576 -15.41 -10.43 -3.70
N LEU A 577 -15.72 -9.25 -4.24
CA LEU A 577 -16.73 -8.34 -3.70
C LEU A 577 -18.10 -8.56 -4.37
N PRO A 578 -19.18 -8.63 -3.59
CA PRO A 578 -20.55 -8.66 -4.11
C PRO A 578 -20.88 -7.48 -5.04
N PHE A 579 -21.89 -7.67 -5.88
CA PHE A 579 -22.44 -6.61 -6.71
C PHE A 579 -22.78 -5.37 -5.88
N GLY A 580 -22.39 -4.18 -6.35
CA GLY A 580 -22.63 -2.91 -5.68
C GLY A 580 -21.53 -2.48 -4.70
N LYS A 581 -20.52 -3.33 -4.43
CA LYS A 581 -19.40 -2.99 -3.54
C LYS A 581 -18.14 -2.54 -4.26
N TYR A 582 -17.87 -3.07 -5.44
CA TYR A 582 -16.85 -2.55 -6.35
C TYR A 582 -17.52 -1.94 -7.58
N ILE A 583 -17.40 -0.61 -7.71
CA ILE A 583 -18.07 0.15 -8.76
C ILE A 583 -17.13 1.14 -9.43
N PHE A 584 -17.59 1.68 -10.55
CA PHE A 584 -16.86 2.66 -11.34
C PHE A 584 -17.65 3.97 -11.40
N ASP A 585 -16.93 5.09 -11.47
CA ASP A 585 -17.52 6.41 -11.59
C ASP A 585 -18.02 6.67 -13.02
N ASN A 586 -19.26 6.24 -13.30
CA ASN A 586 -19.91 6.42 -14.60
C ASN A 586 -20.91 7.59 -14.60
N SER A 587 -21.19 8.18 -13.44
CA SER A 587 -22.18 9.25 -13.28
C SER A 587 -21.60 10.63 -13.59
N ALA A 588 -20.31 10.87 -13.31
CA ALA A 588 -19.63 12.13 -13.62
C ALA A 588 -18.98 12.13 -15.01
N SER A 589 -18.96 13.28 -15.69
CA SER A 589 -18.23 13.45 -16.96
C SER A 589 -16.75 13.79 -16.78
N ALA A 590 -16.36 14.17 -15.56
CA ALA A 590 -15.01 14.57 -15.18
C ALA A 590 -14.33 13.45 -14.37
N THR A 591 -13.01 13.57 -14.17
CA THR A 591 -12.23 12.48 -13.58
C THR A 591 -12.43 12.42 -12.06
N LEU A 592 -12.67 11.23 -11.52
CA LEU A 592 -12.43 10.97 -10.10
C LEU A 592 -10.91 11.01 -9.85
N HIS A 593 -10.42 12.09 -9.24
CA HIS A 593 -8.97 12.31 -9.08
C HIS A 593 -8.48 12.11 -7.63
N HIS A 594 -9.35 11.66 -6.72
CA HIS A 594 -8.94 11.27 -5.38
C HIS A 594 -7.93 10.12 -5.35
N LYS A 595 -7.24 9.99 -4.22
CA LYS A 595 -6.39 8.85 -3.83
C LYS A 595 -6.62 8.60 -2.34
N LEU A 596 -7.82 8.13 -2.00
CA LEU A 596 -8.24 8.02 -0.62
C LEU A 596 -8.67 6.62 -0.20
N ALA A 597 -8.44 6.33 1.07
CA ALA A 597 -9.07 5.23 1.78
C ALA A 597 -9.45 5.69 3.19
N ILE A 598 -10.55 5.14 3.69
CA ILE A 598 -11.12 5.46 4.99
C ILE A 598 -11.34 4.15 5.72
N VAL A 599 -10.67 4.01 6.86
CA VAL A 599 -10.71 2.81 7.71
C VAL A 599 -11.62 3.11 8.89
N ASP A 600 -12.56 2.19 9.15
CA ASP A 600 -13.46 2.18 10.31
C ASP A 600 -14.20 3.50 10.56
N ALA A 601 -14.62 4.16 9.49
CA ALA A 601 -15.23 5.49 9.51
C ALA A 601 -16.47 5.56 10.41
N ASN A 602 -17.18 4.44 10.58
CA ASN A 602 -18.42 4.37 11.34
C ASN A 602 -18.20 3.93 12.81
N TYR A 603 -16.96 3.64 13.22
CA TYR A 603 -16.64 3.08 14.53
C TYR A 603 -15.50 3.83 15.23
N ALA A 604 -15.85 4.93 15.90
CA ALA A 604 -14.89 5.81 16.59
C ALA A 604 -13.96 5.12 17.62
N ALA A 605 -14.33 3.95 18.14
CA ALA A 605 -13.51 3.17 19.07
C ALA A 605 -12.50 2.22 18.39
N SER A 606 -12.53 2.13 17.05
CA SER A 606 -11.75 1.20 16.23
C SER A 606 -10.54 1.87 15.57
N ASP A 607 -10.10 3.03 16.07
CA ASP A 607 -9.05 3.85 15.47
C ASP A 607 -9.36 4.24 14.00
N PRO A 608 -10.37 5.09 13.73
CA PRO A 608 -10.69 5.47 12.35
C PRO A 608 -9.56 6.25 11.69
N GLN A 609 -9.28 5.94 10.42
CA GLN A 609 -8.16 6.52 9.68
C GLN A 609 -8.60 7.09 8.33
N VAL A 610 -7.91 8.15 7.89
CA VAL A 610 -7.94 8.62 6.50
C VAL A 610 -6.55 8.52 5.90
N ILE A 611 -6.49 7.89 4.72
CA ILE A 611 -5.32 7.88 3.86
C ILE A 611 -5.60 8.86 2.72
N THR A 612 -4.73 9.84 2.50
CA THR A 612 -4.85 10.80 1.38
C THR A 612 -3.48 11.35 0.97
N GLY A 613 -3.42 12.02 -0.17
CA GLY A 613 -2.20 12.64 -0.70
C GLY A 613 -2.19 12.62 -2.22
N SER A 614 -0.99 12.64 -2.79
CA SER A 614 -0.79 12.64 -4.25
C SER A 614 -0.60 11.24 -4.86
N HIS A 615 -0.27 10.24 -4.02
CA HIS A 615 0.15 8.90 -4.41
C HIS A 615 -0.96 8.08 -5.10
N ASN A 616 -0.84 7.91 -6.42
CA ASN A 616 -1.68 6.97 -7.15
C ASN A 616 -1.40 5.52 -6.70
N TRP A 617 -2.40 4.66 -6.66
CA TRP A 617 -2.23 3.26 -6.24
C TRP A 617 -1.65 2.39 -7.37
N SER A 618 -0.41 2.70 -7.75
CA SER A 618 0.24 2.23 -8.97
C SER A 618 1.73 1.94 -8.79
N ASN A 619 2.29 1.11 -9.68
CA ASN A 619 3.73 0.83 -9.69
C ASN A 619 4.56 2.11 -9.88
N SER A 620 4.18 3.00 -10.80
CA SER A 620 4.93 4.24 -11.05
C SER A 620 4.98 5.14 -9.82
N ALA A 621 3.88 5.26 -9.08
CA ALA A 621 3.85 6.05 -7.85
C ALA A 621 4.73 5.46 -6.76
N ASN A 622 4.76 4.13 -6.62
CA ASN A 622 5.57 3.49 -5.59
C ASN A 622 7.07 3.42 -5.92
N ASP A 623 7.41 3.16 -7.18
CA ASP A 623 8.78 2.77 -7.54
C ASP A 623 9.57 3.93 -8.17
N ARG A 624 8.90 5.00 -8.62
CA ARG A 624 9.53 6.03 -9.46
C ARG A 624 9.16 7.47 -9.12
N ASN A 625 7.88 7.78 -8.93
CA ASN A 625 7.44 9.16 -8.79
C ASN A 625 7.68 9.70 -7.38
N ASP A 626 7.96 10.99 -7.28
CA ASP A 626 7.91 11.73 -6.02
C ASP A 626 6.46 12.01 -5.67
N GLU A 627 6.00 11.48 -4.55
CA GLU A 627 4.62 11.59 -4.06
C GLU A 627 4.64 11.76 -2.54
N ASN A 628 3.57 12.28 -1.96
CA ASN A 628 3.36 12.29 -0.52
C ASN A 628 2.04 11.61 -0.13
N THR A 629 2.02 10.99 1.03
CA THR A 629 0.86 10.31 1.62
C THR A 629 0.80 10.57 3.11
N LEU A 630 -0.38 10.94 3.57
CA LEU A 630 -0.73 11.09 4.97
C LEU A 630 -1.64 9.93 5.40
N ILE A 631 -1.41 9.41 6.60
CA ILE A 631 -2.34 8.49 7.28
C ILE A 631 -2.73 9.17 8.60
N ILE A 632 -3.99 9.56 8.74
CA ILE A 632 -4.48 10.41 9.82
C ILE A 632 -5.44 9.59 10.68
N HIS A 633 -5.08 9.35 11.93
CA HIS A 633 -5.88 8.63 12.92
C HIS A 633 -6.82 9.61 13.63
N ASP A 634 -7.94 9.92 13.01
CA ASP A 634 -8.88 10.92 13.49
C ASP A 634 -10.31 10.59 13.05
N ALA A 635 -11.17 10.28 14.01
CA ALA A 635 -12.57 9.91 13.78
C ALA A 635 -13.39 11.02 13.13
N GLU A 636 -13.09 12.29 13.42
CA GLU A 636 -13.81 13.43 12.87
C GLU A 636 -13.42 13.65 11.40
N ILE A 637 -12.13 13.60 11.10
CA ILE A 637 -11.63 13.70 9.71
C ILE A 637 -12.07 12.49 8.89
N ALA A 638 -12.01 11.28 9.44
CA ALA A 638 -12.54 10.07 8.81
C ALA A 638 -14.02 10.19 8.46
N ASN A 639 -14.84 10.73 9.36
CA ASN A 639 -16.25 10.93 9.08
C ASN A 639 -16.49 12.02 8.01
N GLN A 640 -15.70 13.09 7.96
CA GLN A 640 -15.81 14.10 6.89
C GLN A 640 -15.50 13.51 5.50
N TYR A 641 -14.42 12.73 5.38
CA TYR A 641 -14.13 12.01 4.14
C TYR A 641 -15.22 10.98 3.80
N PHE A 642 -15.79 10.30 4.81
CA PHE A 642 -16.88 9.36 4.60
C PHE A 642 -18.16 10.02 4.08
N GLN A 643 -18.48 11.22 4.55
CA GLN A 643 -19.61 12.01 4.02
C GLN A 643 -19.43 12.30 2.52
N GLN A 644 -18.20 12.60 2.06
CA GLN A 644 -17.93 12.82 0.63
C GLN A 644 -17.97 11.51 -0.16
N PHE A 645 -17.31 10.46 0.34
CA PHE A 645 -17.32 9.13 -0.26
C PHE A 645 -18.75 8.61 -0.46
N ALA A 646 -19.57 8.67 0.59
CA ALA A 646 -20.92 8.13 0.60
C ALA A 646 -21.82 8.77 -0.47
N TYR A 647 -21.70 10.09 -0.66
CA TYR A 647 -22.41 10.80 -1.73
C TYR A 647 -22.05 10.21 -3.09
N ARG A 648 -20.76 10.15 -3.42
CA ARG A 648 -20.29 9.74 -4.75
C ARG A 648 -20.51 8.25 -5.01
N PHE A 649 -20.35 7.43 -3.99
CA PHE A 649 -20.61 5.99 -4.05
C PHE A 649 -22.10 5.71 -4.35
N ALA A 650 -23.00 6.41 -3.64
CA ALA A 650 -24.45 6.30 -3.88
C ALA A 650 -24.86 6.85 -5.26
N GLU A 651 -24.27 7.96 -5.70
CA GLU A 651 -24.50 8.55 -7.03
C GLU A 651 -24.14 7.59 -8.18
N ASN A 652 -23.16 6.71 -7.95
CA ASN A 652 -22.74 5.68 -8.90
C ASN A 652 -23.45 4.32 -8.70
N GLY A 653 -24.52 4.29 -7.91
CA GLY A 653 -25.35 3.10 -7.70
C GLY A 653 -24.73 2.06 -6.77
N GLY A 654 -23.76 2.47 -5.94
CA GLY A 654 -23.17 1.64 -4.91
C GLY A 654 -24.16 1.25 -3.81
N ASP A 655 -23.96 0.06 -3.24
CA ASP A 655 -24.77 -0.45 -2.13
C ASP A 655 -24.09 -0.14 -0.80
N LEU A 656 -24.35 1.07 -0.28
CA LEU A 656 -23.80 1.53 0.99
C LEU A 656 -24.77 1.20 2.13
N VAL A 657 -24.42 0.21 2.96
CA VAL A 657 -25.20 -0.15 4.16
C VAL A 657 -24.68 0.63 5.37
N VAL A 658 -25.14 1.87 5.56
CA VAL A 658 -24.70 2.75 6.67
C VAL A 658 -25.41 2.41 7.98
N SER A 659 -25.29 1.16 8.44
CA SER A 659 -26.06 0.52 9.52
C SER A 659 -27.39 -0.10 9.07
N ALA A 660 -27.63 -1.33 9.54
CA ALA A 660 -29.00 -1.74 9.76
C ALA A 660 -29.61 -0.66 10.65
N GLU A 661 -30.67 0.02 10.18
CA GLU A 661 -31.52 0.81 11.05
C GLU A 661 -31.63 0.01 12.36
N ASN A 662 -31.20 0.58 13.48
CA ASN A 662 -31.56 0.06 14.78
C ASN A 662 -33.09 0.05 14.77
N ILE A 663 -33.68 -1.07 14.35
CA ILE A 663 -35.08 -1.34 14.47
C ILE A 663 -35.25 -1.35 15.99
N GLU A 664 -35.68 -0.21 16.55
CA GLU A 664 -36.33 -0.22 17.83
C GLU A 664 -37.40 -1.30 17.72
N ILE A 665 -37.16 -2.42 18.39
CA ILE A 665 -38.09 -3.54 18.43
C ILE A 665 -39.29 -3.04 19.23
N GLU A 666 -40.21 -2.36 18.54
CA GLU A 666 -41.58 -2.23 19.02
C GLU A 666 -42.10 -3.65 19.24
N ASN A 667 -42.91 -3.88 20.28
CA ASN A 667 -43.40 -5.19 20.76
C ASN A 667 -44.16 -6.02 19.70
N VAL A 668 -43.50 -6.40 18.62
CA VAL A 668 -43.95 -7.28 17.56
C VAL A 668 -43.39 -8.66 17.91
N LYS A 669 -44.27 -9.64 18.04
CA LYS A 669 -43.91 -11.04 18.31
C LYS A 669 -44.32 -11.87 17.13
N VAL A 670 -43.46 -12.79 16.72
CA VAL A 670 -43.74 -13.75 15.65
C VAL A 670 -43.55 -15.16 16.20
N TYR A 671 -44.62 -15.95 16.22
CA TYR A 671 -44.63 -17.28 16.84
C TYR A 671 -45.72 -18.19 16.23
N PRO A 672 -45.56 -19.51 16.26
CA PRO A 672 -44.35 -20.23 16.63
C PRO A 672 -43.28 -20.07 15.54
N ASN A 673 -42.01 -19.99 15.97
CA ASN A 673 -40.86 -20.04 15.09
C ASN A 673 -39.78 -20.91 15.77
N PRO A 674 -39.45 -22.11 15.27
CA PRO A 674 -39.85 -22.67 13.97
C PRO A 674 -41.36 -22.96 13.83
N THR A 675 -41.86 -22.93 12.59
CA THR A 675 -43.25 -23.21 12.23
C THR A 675 -43.39 -24.49 11.39
N VAL A 676 -44.57 -25.11 11.45
CA VAL A 676 -44.98 -26.24 10.58
C VAL A 676 -46.14 -25.84 9.69
N GLU A 677 -47.20 -25.22 10.23
CA GLU A 677 -48.41 -24.92 9.45
C GLU A 677 -48.68 -23.43 9.34
N LYS A 678 -48.36 -22.64 10.36
CA LYS A 678 -48.67 -21.21 10.39
C LYS A 678 -47.77 -20.43 11.33
N ILE A 679 -47.65 -19.13 11.06
CA ILE A 679 -47.09 -18.17 12.00
C ILE A 679 -48.15 -17.14 12.37
N THR A 680 -48.11 -16.72 13.62
CA THR A 680 -48.89 -15.62 14.18
C THR A 680 -47.96 -14.46 14.48
N ILE A 681 -48.34 -13.28 14.01
CA ILE A 681 -47.66 -12.01 14.23
C ILE A 681 -48.57 -11.19 15.12
N SER A 682 -48.09 -10.74 16.28
CA SER A 682 -48.84 -9.86 17.19
C SER A 682 -48.08 -8.57 17.40
N SER A 683 -48.76 -7.43 17.39
CA SER A 683 -48.17 -6.11 17.55
C SER A 683 -49.04 -5.23 18.45
N GLN A 684 -48.43 -4.36 19.25
CA GLN A 684 -49.15 -3.32 20.01
C GLN A 684 -49.65 -2.18 19.10
N ILE A 685 -49.01 -2.01 17.93
CA ILE A 685 -49.34 -0.99 16.92
C ILE A 685 -49.93 -1.68 15.68
N GLY A 686 -50.86 -0.97 15.03
CA GLY A 686 -51.42 -1.30 13.73
C GLY A 686 -50.43 -1.98 12.77
N ILE A 687 -50.68 -3.19 12.26
CA ILE A 687 -49.88 -3.78 11.16
C ILE A 687 -50.38 -3.17 9.83
N LYS A 688 -49.47 -2.55 9.07
CA LYS A 688 -49.74 -1.91 7.78
C LYS A 688 -49.51 -2.87 6.62
N ASN A 689 -48.34 -3.51 6.57
CA ASN A 689 -48.08 -4.58 5.59
C ASN A 689 -47.09 -5.62 6.13
N ILE A 690 -47.08 -6.78 5.48
CA ILE A 690 -46.11 -7.84 5.73
C ILE A 690 -45.56 -8.32 4.39
N LEU A 691 -44.24 -8.43 4.30
CA LEU A 691 -43.48 -8.88 3.15
C LEU A 691 -42.72 -10.14 3.55
N LEU A 692 -42.88 -11.20 2.78
CA LEU A 692 -42.20 -12.47 3.00
C LEU A 692 -41.26 -12.72 1.84
N TYR A 693 -40.01 -13.04 2.15
CA TYR A 693 -38.93 -13.27 1.21
C TYR A 693 -38.33 -14.68 1.38
N SER A 694 -37.75 -15.21 0.31
CA SER A 694 -36.90 -16.40 0.37
C SER A 694 -35.59 -16.08 1.11
N ALA A 695 -34.83 -17.13 1.49
CA ALA A 695 -33.47 -16.97 1.98
C ALA A 695 -32.52 -16.26 0.99
N THR A 696 -32.86 -16.24 -0.30
CA THR A 696 -32.12 -15.56 -1.37
C THR A 696 -32.62 -14.15 -1.68
N GLY A 697 -33.52 -13.60 -0.86
CA GLY A 697 -34.00 -12.21 -0.99
C GLY A 697 -35.13 -12.00 -2.01
N VAL A 698 -35.65 -13.05 -2.65
CA VAL A 698 -36.79 -12.94 -3.58
C VAL A 698 -38.09 -12.77 -2.79
N GLN A 699 -38.88 -11.73 -3.09
CA GLN A 699 -40.17 -11.53 -2.44
C GLN A 699 -41.17 -12.60 -2.88
N ILE A 700 -41.61 -13.44 -1.94
CA ILE A 700 -42.54 -14.54 -2.17
C ILE A 700 -44.00 -14.09 -1.99
N LYS A 701 -44.26 -13.24 -1.00
CA LYS A 701 -45.62 -12.82 -0.65
C LYS A 701 -45.66 -11.43 -0.05
N LYS A 702 -46.72 -10.68 -0.35
CA LYS A 702 -47.04 -9.37 0.24
C LYS A 702 -48.48 -9.38 0.75
N ILE A 703 -48.67 -8.93 1.98
CA ILE A 703 -49.96 -8.83 2.65
C ILE A 703 -50.17 -7.36 3.03
N ASN A 704 -51.19 -6.72 2.46
CA ASN A 704 -51.41 -5.27 2.60
C ASN A 704 -52.45 -4.89 3.67
N SER A 705 -53.08 -5.88 4.30
CA SER A 705 -54.08 -5.65 5.36
C SER A 705 -54.25 -6.91 6.20
N CYS A 706 -53.98 -6.77 7.50
CA CYS A 706 -54.37 -7.75 8.52
C CYS A 706 -55.27 -7.05 9.55
N ASN A 707 -55.89 -7.81 10.45
CA ASN A 707 -56.51 -7.21 11.62
C ASN A 707 -55.48 -6.29 12.31
N SER A 708 -55.91 -5.18 12.94
CA SER A 708 -54.99 -4.09 13.21
C SER A 708 -53.80 -4.50 14.08
N ASN A 709 -53.92 -5.48 14.97
CA ASN A 709 -52.86 -5.76 15.95
C ASN A 709 -52.34 -7.21 15.87
N GLN A 710 -52.84 -8.02 14.94
CA GLN A 710 -52.46 -9.42 14.78
C GLN A 710 -52.59 -9.88 13.32
N CYS A 711 -51.75 -10.80 12.88
CA CYS A 711 -51.87 -11.42 11.57
C CYS A 711 -51.47 -12.89 11.64
N GLU A 712 -52.16 -13.75 10.90
CA GLU A 712 -51.72 -15.13 10.71
C GLU A 712 -51.32 -15.34 9.26
N ILE A 713 -50.20 -16.03 9.06
CA ILE A 713 -49.73 -16.45 7.74
C ILE A 713 -49.71 -17.97 7.72
N ASP A 714 -50.45 -18.53 6.78
CA ASP A 714 -50.43 -19.96 6.47
C ASP A 714 -49.14 -20.32 5.73
N PHE A 715 -48.40 -21.26 6.31
CA PHE A 715 -47.13 -21.81 5.85
C PHE A 715 -47.26 -23.27 5.36
N THR A 716 -48.46 -23.87 5.37
CA THR A 716 -48.66 -25.29 5.00
C THR A 716 -48.15 -25.64 3.60
N THR A 717 -48.29 -24.73 2.64
CA THR A 717 -47.88 -24.92 1.23
C THR A 717 -46.43 -24.53 0.94
N PHE A 718 -45.72 -23.97 1.94
CA PHE A 718 -44.33 -23.56 1.80
C PHE A 718 -43.39 -24.75 2.02
N LYS A 719 -42.30 -24.80 1.24
CA LYS A 719 -41.25 -25.82 1.41
C LYS A 719 -40.52 -25.61 2.74
N SER A 720 -40.00 -26.69 3.32
CA SER A 720 -39.10 -26.60 4.47
C SER A 720 -37.87 -25.75 4.12
N GLY A 721 -37.49 -24.83 5.00
CA GLY A 721 -36.41 -23.88 4.74
C GLY A 721 -36.49 -22.59 5.54
N LEU A 722 -35.54 -21.69 5.26
CA LEU A 722 -35.44 -20.36 5.87
C LEU A 722 -36.17 -19.32 5.02
N TYR A 723 -36.93 -18.46 5.69
CA TYR A 723 -37.63 -17.32 5.10
C TYR A 723 -37.34 -16.05 5.89
N ILE A 724 -37.40 -14.89 5.24
CA ILE A 724 -37.26 -13.58 5.88
C ILE A 724 -38.61 -12.88 5.85
N LEU A 725 -39.09 -12.44 7.01
CA LEU A 725 -40.36 -11.77 7.19
C LEU A 725 -40.12 -10.31 7.59
N LYS A 726 -40.52 -9.36 6.76
CA LYS A 726 -40.46 -7.91 7.03
C LYS A 726 -41.88 -7.39 7.29
N ILE A 727 -42.10 -6.72 8.42
CA ILE A 727 -43.40 -6.24 8.88
C ILE A 727 -43.36 -4.73 8.98
N GLN A 728 -44.25 -4.02 8.30
CA GLN A 728 -44.42 -2.57 8.47
C GLN A 728 -45.61 -2.29 9.39
N THR A 729 -45.40 -1.46 10.41
CA THR A 729 -46.44 -0.95 11.31
C THR A 729 -47.06 0.35 10.77
N LYS A 730 -48.22 0.78 11.31
CA LYS A 730 -48.99 1.95 10.85
C LYS A 730 -48.28 3.28 11.10
N ASN A 731 -47.32 3.33 12.02
CA ASN A 731 -46.39 4.45 12.20
C ASN A 731 -45.23 4.44 11.17
N ASN A 732 -45.30 3.58 10.15
CA ASN A 732 -44.32 3.41 9.07
C ASN A 732 -42.97 2.79 9.48
N LYS A 733 -42.79 2.30 10.72
CA LYS A 733 -41.59 1.54 11.11
C LYS A 733 -41.60 0.10 10.56
N PHE A 734 -40.42 -0.51 10.43
CA PHE A 734 -40.24 -1.87 9.92
C PHE A 734 -39.60 -2.80 10.96
N ASN A 735 -40.02 -4.06 11.00
CA ASN A 735 -39.43 -5.12 11.80
C ASN A 735 -39.09 -6.34 10.94
N THR A 736 -37.94 -6.98 11.13
CA THR A 736 -37.50 -8.12 10.32
C THR A 736 -37.24 -9.36 11.17
N TYR A 737 -37.78 -10.52 10.76
CA TYR A 737 -37.65 -11.79 11.46
C TYR A 737 -37.17 -12.91 10.52
N LYS A 738 -36.28 -13.76 11.02
CA LYS A 738 -35.91 -15.04 10.39
C LYS A 738 -36.96 -16.09 10.75
N ILE A 739 -37.61 -16.73 9.78
CA ILE A 739 -38.64 -17.77 9.99
C ILE A 739 -38.13 -19.11 9.49
N ILE A 740 -38.15 -20.12 10.37
CA ILE A 740 -37.74 -21.49 10.04
C ILE A 740 -39.00 -22.33 9.82
N LYS A 741 -39.23 -22.78 8.58
CA LYS A 741 -40.26 -23.77 8.24
C LYS A 741 -39.65 -25.16 8.35
N LYS A 742 -40.19 -25.98 9.26
CA LYS A 742 -39.86 -27.41 9.36
C LYS A 742 -40.55 -28.21 8.27
#